data_AF-A0A538RGN2-F1
#
_entry.id   AF-A0A538RGN2-F1
#
_cell.length_a   1.000
_cell.length_b   1.000
_cell.length_c   1.000
_cell.angle_alpha   90.00
_cell.angle_beta   90.00
_cell.angle_gamma   90.00
#
_symmetry.space_group_name_H-M   'P 1'
#
loop_
_entity.id
_entity.type
_entity.pdbx_description
1 polymer ?
#
loop_
_entity_poly.entity_id
_entity_poly.type
_entity_poly.pdbx_seq_one_letter_code
_entity_poly.pdbx_strand_id
1 'polypeptide(L)'
;MTAGEDRRRGLGAVDLAGLAPRREINALEIRAPVDTAISACTSVGGGRGASAGAAEIAGATWGRTGRCANIASPVSERAPSPSDPVRRRSRIAQLVFLACAIAAVVTGAVLAVQRSWMCDDAFITFRYADNLVGGHGLVFNAGERVEGFTNLLWTLWIALGLRVGVSAETWAAVWGIACFAATLALLAHRGWSIARASRIAWPLPAAAALAAIHHEWTVFATSGLETSAFTLLAFAGYLLVCPAGDRDGVSSGARDADPIDPASGPDEHPVDPSRALRDEHPVDRSGEPRDEHPIDPSRGARSVDPIDLLRVSADRNPTVLRLATVLARIGRWIHGGQAARTAGMRRLALAGLVFALASLTRPDGVLFAAVCGAWLLAGRDVRGALAFAAGFAALWLPATIWRIAYYGDVFPNTYYAKSAAIAWWSQGAYYAWIYVARYWPLALALPCLAFVRPRRPIALELALAVVYTLYVMRVGGDFMFGRLLVPVAPFLLIALERGLGALLGRRPVLRAAAIAGLGAVLVVMPSAVDHHQRPRGIADERDAYMVVLAGWAQRAEDNGAALAALFDGLPISVCFFGAQARLVYRSRVATAIECETGLTDAVIAHQELRQRGRIGHEKHAQLSYLVARHVDFVLTRDWANEVLHLDDQLPDAPIELGRIRGRVITWDPTIMAALAERGVRIPNVPEMIDRYLERLADLPLATVRRDWERFQRLYFARVDDPGREMPFRARLAEGR
;
A
#
# COMPACT_ATOMS: atom_id res chain seq x y z
N MET A 1 -47.14 19.02 -39.26
CA MET A 1 -47.07 20.41 -38.73
C MET A 1 -46.64 20.31 -37.28
N THR A 2 -45.36 20.60 -37.02
CA THR A 2 -44.90 21.67 -36.10
C THR A 2 -45.16 21.36 -34.62
N ALA A 3 -44.19 20.78 -33.88
CA ALA A 3 -42.99 21.42 -33.30
C ALA A 3 -43.30 22.15 -31.97
N GLY A 4 -42.46 22.10 -30.92
CA GLY A 4 -41.15 21.45 -30.81
C GLY A 4 -40.67 21.34 -29.35
N GLU A 5 -39.44 20.86 -29.17
CA GLU A 5 -38.77 20.67 -27.88
C GLU A 5 -38.41 22.01 -27.20
N ASP A 6 -38.27 22.02 -25.87
CA ASP A 6 -36.96 22.05 -25.18
C ASP A 6 -37.13 22.48 -23.70
N ARG A 7 -36.48 21.76 -22.78
CA ARG A 7 -36.30 22.22 -21.38
C ARG A 7 -35.11 21.54 -20.71
N ARG A 8 -33.90 21.72 -21.26
CA ARG A 8 -32.63 21.43 -20.57
C ARG A 8 -31.70 22.66 -20.54
N ARG A 9 -31.49 23.26 -19.36
CA ARG A 9 -30.26 23.98 -18.94
C ARG A 9 -30.40 24.47 -17.50
N GLY A 10 -29.30 24.53 -16.75
CA GLY A 10 -29.31 24.95 -15.34
C GLY A 10 -28.11 24.56 -14.48
N LEU A 11 -26.97 24.18 -15.07
CA LEU A 11 -25.67 24.11 -14.37
C LEU A 11 -24.66 24.90 -15.21
N GLY A 12 -23.99 25.86 -14.58
CA GLY A 12 -23.14 26.84 -15.26
C GLY A 12 -21.87 26.22 -15.81
N ALA A 13 -21.56 26.49 -17.08
CA ALA A 13 -20.23 26.28 -17.62
C ALA A 13 -19.32 27.43 -17.17
N VAL A 14 -18.07 27.10 -16.82
CA VAL A 14 -17.01 28.11 -16.63
C VAL A 14 -16.77 28.82 -17.97
N ASP A 15 -16.67 30.15 -17.92
CA ASP A 15 -16.52 30.98 -19.12
C ASP A 15 -15.19 30.72 -19.83
N LEU A 16 -15.28 30.28 -21.09
CA LEU A 16 -14.16 29.92 -21.98
C LEU A 16 -14.15 30.81 -23.24
N ALA A 17 -14.69 32.02 -23.18
CA ALA A 17 -14.70 32.98 -24.29
C ALA A 17 -13.35 33.74 -24.43
N GLY A 18 -12.29 33.01 -24.78
CA GLY A 18 -10.90 33.51 -24.89
C GLY A 18 -10.21 33.33 -26.26
N LEU A 19 -10.99 33.27 -27.34
CA LEU A 19 -10.60 33.19 -28.77
C LEU A 19 -9.89 31.91 -29.25
N ALA A 20 -10.50 31.30 -30.27
CA ALA A 20 -10.14 30.02 -30.89
C ALA A 20 -8.99 30.13 -31.93
N PRO A 21 -8.34 29.02 -32.32
CA PRO A 21 -7.08 29.06 -33.07
C PRO A 21 -7.28 29.28 -34.58
N ARG A 22 -6.40 30.08 -35.19
CA ARG A 22 -6.20 30.05 -36.64
C ARG A 22 -5.27 28.91 -37.02
N ARG A 23 -5.74 28.02 -37.90
CA ARG A 23 -4.92 27.03 -38.59
C ARG A 23 -4.13 27.73 -39.70
N GLU A 24 -2.81 27.68 -39.63
CA GLU A 24 -1.97 27.65 -40.83
C GLU A 24 -1.03 26.45 -40.72
N ILE A 25 -1.06 25.62 -41.76
CA ILE A 25 -0.18 24.47 -41.92
C ILE A 25 1.01 24.96 -42.74
N ASN A 26 2.23 24.81 -42.21
CA ASN A 26 3.40 24.67 -43.06
C ASN A 26 4.38 23.69 -42.44
N ALA A 27 4.86 22.78 -43.27
CA ALA A 27 5.77 21.71 -42.89
C ALA A 27 7.21 22.23 -42.87
N LEU A 28 8.04 21.67 -41.98
CA LEU A 28 9.48 21.62 -42.20
C LEU A 28 10.08 20.37 -41.54
N GLU A 29 10.93 19.70 -42.30
CA GLU A 29 11.45 18.36 -42.04
C GLU A 29 12.63 18.39 -41.08
N ILE A 30 12.79 17.35 -40.24
CA ILE A 30 14.11 16.89 -39.81
C ILE A 30 14.18 15.37 -40.03
N ARG A 31 15.19 14.95 -40.79
CA ARG A 31 15.35 13.59 -41.31
C ARG A 31 15.88 12.62 -40.26
N ALA A 32 15.38 11.39 -40.29
CA ALA A 32 16.07 10.22 -39.75
C ALA A 32 16.56 9.35 -40.93
N PRO A 33 17.77 8.77 -40.87
CA PRO A 33 18.18 7.70 -41.78
C PRO A 33 17.89 6.34 -41.16
N VAL A 34 17.04 5.55 -41.81
CA VAL A 34 16.93 4.10 -41.62
C VAL A 34 17.02 3.47 -43.01
N ASP A 35 18.03 2.63 -43.22
CA ASP A 35 18.08 1.71 -44.35
C ASP A 35 18.38 0.28 -43.88
N THR A 36 17.32 -0.52 -43.89
CA THR A 36 17.17 -1.83 -44.57
C THR A 36 18.30 -2.28 -45.53
N ALA A 37 18.56 -3.57 -45.83
CA ALA A 37 17.99 -4.86 -45.38
C ALA A 37 18.87 -6.08 -45.82
N ILE A 38 18.74 -7.21 -45.11
CA ILE A 38 18.42 -8.58 -45.59
C ILE A 38 19.22 -9.25 -46.75
N SER A 39 19.97 -10.30 -46.36
CA SER A 39 20.07 -11.67 -46.94
C SER A 39 20.95 -12.07 -48.16
N ALA A 40 21.37 -13.34 -48.06
CA ALA A 40 21.54 -14.37 -49.11
C ALA A 40 22.88 -14.52 -49.89
N CYS A 41 23.62 -15.56 -49.48
CA CYS A 41 24.16 -16.67 -50.28
C CYS A 41 25.20 -16.49 -51.43
N THR A 42 26.04 -17.54 -51.51
CA THR A 42 26.80 -18.06 -52.68
C THR A 42 27.91 -17.20 -53.31
N SER A 43 29.18 -17.57 -53.02
CA SER A 43 30.14 -18.14 -54.01
C SER A 43 31.45 -18.55 -53.29
N VAL A 44 31.87 -19.82 -53.40
CA VAL A 44 32.95 -20.36 -54.27
C VAL A 44 34.37 -19.86 -53.93
N GLY A 45 35.30 -20.80 -53.69
CA GLY A 45 36.65 -20.67 -54.26
C GLY A 45 37.90 -20.70 -53.35
N GLY A 46 38.16 -21.82 -52.65
CA GLY A 46 39.50 -22.46 -52.52
C GLY A 46 40.69 -21.75 -51.84
N GLY A 47 41.62 -22.51 -51.22
CA GLY A 47 42.92 -21.90 -50.86
C GLY A 47 43.99 -22.54 -49.96
N ARG A 48 44.09 -23.88 -49.76
CA ARG A 48 45.32 -24.62 -49.35
C ARG A 48 46.00 -24.41 -47.97
N GLY A 49 46.67 -25.48 -47.49
CA GLY A 49 47.70 -25.49 -46.41
C GLY A 49 47.28 -26.27 -45.16
N ALA A 50 47.47 -27.61 -45.08
CA ALA A 50 48.65 -28.33 -44.55
C ALA A 50 48.89 -28.10 -43.03
N SER A 51 49.11 -29.09 -42.15
CA SER A 51 49.57 -30.50 -42.20
C SER A 51 49.09 -31.24 -40.92
N ALA A 52 48.69 -32.53 -40.88
CA ALA A 52 49.36 -33.84 -41.07
C ALA A 52 49.94 -34.48 -39.76
N GLY A 53 49.74 -35.81 -39.60
CA GLY A 53 50.15 -36.62 -38.42
C GLY A 53 48.97 -37.45 -37.86
N ALA A 54 48.59 -38.62 -38.39
CA ALA A 54 49.30 -39.90 -38.62
C ALA A 54 49.35 -40.81 -37.36
N ALA A 55 49.23 -42.12 -37.57
CA ALA A 55 48.97 -43.16 -36.54
C ALA A 55 49.88 -44.38 -36.73
N GLU A 56 50.07 -45.19 -35.67
CA GLU A 56 50.40 -46.64 -35.65
C GLU A 56 50.39 -47.13 -34.17
N ILE A 57 49.72 -48.23 -33.76
CA ILE A 57 50.01 -49.67 -33.91
C ILE A 57 51.29 -50.15 -33.19
N ALA A 58 51.14 -51.01 -32.16
CA ALA A 58 51.89 -52.27 -31.94
C ALA A 58 51.74 -52.79 -30.49
N GLY A 59 51.99 -54.10 -30.28
CA GLY A 59 52.38 -54.66 -28.97
C GLY A 59 51.51 -55.80 -28.44
N ALA A 60 52.00 -57.05 -28.55
CA ALA A 60 51.28 -58.26 -28.15
C ALA A 60 51.96 -59.00 -26.98
N THR A 61 51.14 -59.77 -26.23
CA THR A 61 51.47 -61.03 -25.50
C THR A 61 52.66 -61.10 -24.53
N TRP A 62 52.42 -61.50 -23.27
CA TRP A 62 52.78 -62.82 -22.70
C TRP A 62 52.41 -62.98 -21.21
N GLY A 63 52.36 -64.22 -20.71
CA GLY A 63 52.68 -64.52 -19.29
C GLY A 63 51.54 -64.98 -18.37
N ARG A 64 51.48 -66.29 -18.07
CA ARG A 64 50.65 -66.88 -16.99
C ARG A 64 51.25 -66.57 -15.60
N THR A 65 50.42 -66.46 -14.55
CA THR A 65 50.36 -67.42 -13.41
C THR A 65 49.47 -66.95 -12.25
N GLY A 66 48.80 -67.91 -11.59
CA GLY A 66 48.84 -67.98 -10.12
C GLY A 66 47.75 -67.31 -9.26
N ARG A 67 46.72 -68.10 -8.93
CA ARG A 67 45.99 -68.16 -7.64
C ARG A 67 45.04 -67.01 -7.23
N CYS A 68 43.95 -67.45 -6.58
CA CYS A 68 42.88 -66.62 -6.04
C CYS A 68 43.27 -65.93 -4.73
N ALA A 69 42.85 -64.68 -4.57
CA ALA A 69 42.65 -64.05 -3.26
C ALA A 69 41.43 -63.12 -3.35
N ASN A 70 40.46 -63.28 -2.46
CA ASN A 70 39.31 -62.37 -2.37
C ASN A 70 39.79 -61.00 -1.90
N ILE A 71 39.69 -59.99 -2.76
CA ILE A 71 39.81 -58.59 -2.37
C ILE A 71 38.45 -57.93 -2.67
N ALA A 72 37.87 -57.31 -1.64
CA ALA A 72 36.57 -56.67 -1.73
C ALA A 72 36.54 -55.61 -2.83
N SER A 73 35.55 -55.67 -3.72
CA SER A 73 35.29 -54.60 -4.67
C SER A 73 34.99 -53.31 -3.89
N PRO A 74 35.67 -52.18 -4.17
CA PRO A 74 35.26 -50.90 -3.61
C PRO A 74 33.85 -50.60 -4.12
N VAL A 75 32.94 -50.27 -3.20
CA VAL A 75 31.61 -49.79 -3.57
C VAL A 75 31.79 -48.54 -4.42
N SER A 76 31.48 -48.67 -5.71
CA SER A 76 31.43 -47.53 -6.61
C SER A 76 30.35 -46.57 -6.12
N GLU A 77 30.77 -45.49 -5.47
CA GLU A 77 29.94 -44.30 -5.35
C GLU A 77 29.59 -43.85 -6.77
N ARG A 78 28.34 -44.12 -7.18
CA ARG A 78 27.82 -43.63 -8.45
C ARG A 78 27.81 -42.11 -8.41
N ALA A 79 28.79 -41.49 -9.06
CA ALA A 79 28.74 -40.07 -9.38
C ALA A 79 27.37 -39.74 -10.02
N PRO A 80 26.68 -38.67 -9.57
CA PRO A 80 25.31 -38.41 -10.00
C PRO A 80 25.27 -38.07 -11.50
N SER A 81 24.56 -38.90 -12.27
CA SER A 81 24.37 -38.69 -13.71
C SER A 81 23.77 -37.30 -14.02
N PRO A 82 24.34 -36.53 -14.97
CA PRO A 82 23.80 -35.22 -15.36
C PRO A 82 22.46 -35.26 -16.10
N SER A 83 21.99 -36.44 -16.54
CA SER A 83 20.97 -36.59 -17.61
C SER A 83 19.57 -37.02 -17.16
N ASP A 84 19.17 -36.73 -15.91
CA ASP A 84 17.80 -37.00 -15.44
C ASP A 84 16.76 -36.05 -16.10
N PRO A 85 15.87 -36.54 -16.98
CA PRO A 85 14.91 -35.69 -17.70
C PRO A 85 13.86 -35.06 -16.77
N VAL A 86 13.62 -35.61 -15.57
CA VAL A 86 12.71 -35.03 -14.58
C VAL A 86 13.34 -33.77 -13.98
N ARG A 87 14.63 -33.81 -13.62
CA ARG A 87 15.39 -32.63 -13.17
C ARG A 87 15.50 -31.56 -14.26
N ARG A 88 15.68 -31.94 -15.53
CA ARG A 88 15.73 -30.99 -16.65
C ARG A 88 14.39 -30.26 -16.84
N ARG A 89 13.27 -30.98 -16.78
CA ARG A 89 11.91 -30.40 -16.83
C ARG A 89 11.64 -29.45 -15.65
N SER A 90 12.10 -29.77 -14.44
CA SER A 90 11.91 -28.88 -13.28
C SER A 90 12.70 -27.57 -13.38
N ARG A 91 13.93 -27.60 -13.92
CA ARG A 91 14.74 -26.39 -14.14
C ARG A 91 14.14 -25.46 -15.19
N ILE A 92 13.62 -25.99 -16.29
CA ILE A 92 12.96 -25.16 -17.33
C ILE A 92 11.73 -24.45 -16.75
N ALA A 93 10.89 -25.16 -15.97
CA ALA A 93 9.74 -24.54 -15.31
C ALA A 93 10.13 -23.44 -14.29
N GLN A 94 11.25 -23.60 -13.58
CA GLN A 94 11.82 -22.58 -12.70
C GLN A 94 12.25 -21.32 -13.46
N LEU A 95 12.97 -21.50 -14.57
CA LEU A 95 13.45 -20.40 -15.41
C LEU A 95 12.29 -19.65 -16.09
N VAL A 96 11.29 -20.37 -16.60
CA VAL A 96 10.07 -19.76 -17.17
C VAL A 96 9.32 -18.96 -16.12
N PHE A 97 9.11 -19.52 -14.91
CA PHE A 97 8.45 -18.79 -13.83
C PHE A 97 9.22 -17.53 -13.44
N LEU A 98 10.54 -17.62 -13.29
CA LEU A 98 11.39 -16.48 -12.96
C LEU A 98 11.36 -15.40 -14.07
N ALA A 99 11.44 -15.80 -15.33
CA ALA A 99 11.32 -14.89 -16.47
C ALA A 99 9.96 -14.18 -16.50
N CYS A 100 8.86 -14.90 -16.27
CA CYS A 100 7.52 -14.31 -16.19
C CYS A 100 7.34 -13.43 -14.93
N ALA A 101 8.02 -13.72 -13.83
CA ALA A 101 8.02 -12.88 -12.63
C ALA A 101 8.78 -11.56 -12.86
N ILE A 102 9.96 -11.65 -13.47
CA ILE A 102 10.74 -10.46 -13.88
C ILE A 102 9.93 -9.64 -14.90
N ALA A 103 9.33 -10.28 -15.89
CA ALA A 103 8.47 -9.61 -16.87
C ALA A 103 7.28 -8.90 -16.20
N ALA A 104 6.58 -9.53 -15.25
CA ALA A 104 5.49 -8.89 -14.53
C ALA A 104 5.97 -7.65 -13.73
N VAL A 105 7.10 -7.73 -13.03
CA VAL A 105 7.69 -6.60 -12.30
C VAL A 105 8.10 -5.48 -13.25
N VAL A 106 8.79 -5.79 -14.34
CA VAL A 106 9.25 -4.81 -15.34
C VAL A 106 8.07 -4.16 -16.06
N THR A 107 7.09 -4.93 -16.54
CA THR A 107 5.87 -4.40 -17.16
C THR A 107 5.09 -3.51 -16.20
N GLY A 108 4.92 -3.92 -14.94
CA GLY A 108 4.26 -3.09 -13.93
C GLY A 108 4.99 -1.76 -13.68
N ALA A 109 6.32 -1.79 -13.54
CA ALA A 109 7.12 -0.58 -13.38
C ALA A 109 7.07 0.34 -14.62
N VAL A 110 7.17 -0.22 -15.82
CA VAL A 110 7.04 0.55 -17.09
C VAL A 110 5.66 1.18 -17.21
N LEU A 111 4.58 0.44 -16.90
CA LEU A 111 3.22 0.99 -16.90
C LEU A 111 3.03 2.09 -15.86
N ALA A 112 3.63 1.96 -14.66
CA ALA A 112 3.60 3.00 -13.64
C ALA A 112 4.32 4.29 -14.08
N VAL A 113 5.47 4.16 -14.75
CA VAL A 113 6.20 5.29 -15.34
C VAL A 113 5.42 5.93 -16.50
N GLN A 114 4.87 5.14 -17.41
CA GLN A 114 4.03 5.63 -18.53
C GLN A 114 2.73 6.30 -18.06
N ARG A 115 2.22 5.92 -16.89
CA ARG A 115 1.00 6.50 -16.27
C ARG A 115 1.32 7.61 -15.25
N SER A 116 2.58 8.06 -15.19
CA SER A 116 3.06 9.01 -14.18
C SER A 116 2.25 10.31 -14.14
N TRP A 117 1.97 10.73 -12.91
CA TRP A 117 1.27 11.95 -12.54
C TRP A 117 1.63 12.28 -11.09
N MET A 118 1.32 13.49 -10.61
CA MET A 118 1.51 13.89 -9.21
C MET A 118 0.20 14.48 -8.70
N CYS A 119 -0.31 13.97 -7.59
CA CYS A 119 -1.55 14.45 -6.98
C CYS A 119 -1.31 15.79 -6.26
N ASP A 120 -2.30 16.68 -6.27
CA ASP A 120 -2.22 17.96 -5.54
C ASP A 120 -2.09 17.75 -4.02
N ASP A 121 -2.90 16.86 -3.44
CA ASP A 121 -2.85 16.48 -2.01
C ASP A 121 -1.43 16.09 -1.52
N ALA A 122 -0.59 15.53 -2.40
CA ALA A 122 0.78 15.15 -2.05
C ALA A 122 1.62 16.38 -1.62
N PHE A 123 1.33 17.55 -2.17
CA PHE A 123 2.02 18.80 -1.84
C PHE A 123 1.71 19.30 -0.42
N ILE A 124 0.61 18.87 0.20
CA ILE A 124 0.39 19.06 1.64
C ILE A 124 1.49 18.31 2.41
N THR A 125 1.66 17.01 2.13
CA THR A 125 2.71 16.18 2.74
C THR A 125 4.11 16.76 2.48
N PHE A 126 4.35 17.30 1.28
CA PHE A 126 5.64 17.89 0.93
C PHE A 126 5.93 19.18 1.72
N ARG A 127 4.92 20.05 1.97
CA ARG A 127 5.09 21.24 2.84
C ARG A 127 5.43 20.86 4.28
N TYR A 128 4.81 19.82 4.85
CA TYR A 128 5.19 19.30 6.17
C TYR A 128 6.64 18.76 6.20
N ALA A 129 7.06 18.06 5.15
CA ALA A 129 8.41 17.52 5.03
C ALA A 129 9.48 18.63 4.87
N ASP A 130 9.19 19.65 4.06
CA ASP A 130 10.06 20.81 3.81
C ASP A 130 10.20 21.67 5.08
N ASN A 131 9.10 21.95 5.79
CA ASN A 131 9.13 22.64 7.08
C ASN A 131 9.93 21.88 8.16
N LEU A 132 9.91 20.55 8.16
CA LEU A 132 10.77 19.75 9.04
C LEU A 132 12.25 19.96 8.70
N VAL A 133 12.61 19.93 7.42
CA VAL A 133 13.99 20.11 6.95
C VAL A 133 14.48 21.55 7.17
N GLY A 134 13.60 22.55 7.02
CA GLY A 134 13.84 23.97 7.33
C GLY A 134 13.89 24.30 8.83
N GLY A 135 13.58 23.34 9.71
CA GLY A 135 13.65 23.53 11.17
C GLY A 135 12.40 24.17 11.80
N HIS A 136 11.33 24.40 11.05
CA HIS A 136 10.04 24.86 11.57
C HIS A 136 9.25 23.77 12.31
N GLY A 137 9.68 22.50 12.16
CA GLY A 137 9.04 21.34 12.75
C GLY A 137 8.03 20.68 11.81
N LEU A 138 7.31 19.68 12.30
CA LEU A 138 6.38 18.88 11.50
C LEU A 138 5.00 19.58 11.41
N VAL A 139 4.98 20.74 10.76
CA VAL A 139 3.84 21.67 10.69
C VAL A 139 3.55 22.12 9.25
N PHE A 140 2.33 22.56 8.94
CA PHE A 140 2.01 23.16 7.63
C PHE A 140 2.33 24.65 7.58
N ASN A 141 1.98 25.38 8.63
CA ASN A 141 2.32 26.79 8.84
C ASN A 141 3.32 26.87 10.00
N ALA A 142 4.36 27.69 9.87
CA ALA A 142 5.37 27.82 10.90
C ALA A 142 4.74 28.35 12.21
N GLY A 143 5.02 27.68 13.33
CA GLY A 143 4.42 27.99 14.64
C GLY A 143 3.08 27.31 14.94
N GLU A 144 2.40 26.74 13.95
CA GLU A 144 1.05 26.15 14.11
C GLU A 144 1.11 24.62 14.14
N ARG A 145 0.95 24.02 15.33
CA ARG A 145 1.00 22.56 15.49
C ARG A 145 -0.33 21.89 15.16
N VAL A 146 -0.66 21.85 13.86
CA VAL A 146 -1.81 21.11 13.33
C VAL A 146 -1.33 19.82 12.64
N GLU A 147 -2.01 18.69 12.86
CA GLU A 147 -1.68 17.41 12.20
C GLU A 147 -2.51 17.19 10.92
N GLY A 148 -2.24 18.00 9.90
CA GLY A 148 -2.96 17.99 8.61
C GLY A 148 -2.58 16.88 7.63
N PHE A 149 -1.91 15.82 8.10
CA PHE A 149 -1.55 14.64 7.31
C PHE A 149 -1.89 13.36 8.10
N THR A 150 -1.96 12.23 7.41
CA THR A 150 -2.25 10.91 8.03
C THR A 150 -1.27 9.83 7.57
N ASN A 151 -0.05 10.25 7.25
CA ASN A 151 0.99 9.41 6.66
C ASN A 151 2.37 9.71 7.24
N LEU A 152 2.48 9.84 8.57
CA LEU A 152 3.71 10.19 9.31
C LEU A 152 4.98 9.51 8.80
N LEU A 153 4.96 8.19 8.59
CA LEU A 153 6.13 7.47 8.09
C LEU A 153 6.52 7.90 6.66
N TRP A 154 5.53 8.21 5.82
CA TRP A 154 5.76 8.73 4.48
C TRP A 154 6.26 10.18 4.52
N THR A 155 5.69 11.04 5.36
CA THR A 155 6.17 12.42 5.56
C THR A 155 7.64 12.47 5.97
N LEU A 156 8.02 11.65 6.97
CA LEU A 156 9.41 11.52 7.41
C LEU A 156 10.32 10.93 6.31
N TRP A 157 9.78 10.03 5.47
CA TRP A 157 10.51 9.50 4.32
C TRP A 157 10.75 10.53 3.22
N ILE A 158 9.77 11.40 2.94
CA ILE A 158 9.95 12.54 2.01
C ILE A 158 10.97 13.54 2.58
N ALA A 159 10.91 13.84 3.88
CA ALA A 159 11.84 14.75 4.53
C ALA A 159 13.30 14.23 4.43
N LEU A 160 13.52 12.91 4.49
CA LEU A 160 14.83 12.33 4.22
C LEU A 160 15.31 12.60 2.78
N GLY A 161 14.43 12.46 1.79
CA GLY A 161 14.72 12.77 0.39
C GLY A 161 15.14 14.22 0.17
N LEU A 162 14.36 15.15 0.72
CA LEU A 162 14.68 16.59 0.73
C LEU A 162 16.02 16.86 1.44
N ARG A 163 16.27 16.22 2.58
CA ARG A 163 17.50 16.40 3.36
C ARG A 163 18.78 15.93 2.65
N VAL A 164 18.66 15.03 1.67
CA VAL A 164 19.76 14.58 0.79
C VAL A 164 19.76 15.27 -0.59
N GLY A 165 18.92 16.30 -0.79
CA GLY A 165 18.92 17.14 -1.99
C GLY A 165 18.11 16.59 -3.17
N VAL A 166 17.24 15.59 -2.96
CA VAL A 166 16.30 15.11 -3.99
C VAL A 166 14.94 15.78 -3.79
N SER A 167 14.32 16.24 -4.87
CA SER A 167 12.98 16.83 -4.81
C SER A 167 11.94 15.84 -4.28
N ALA A 168 10.96 16.33 -3.52
CA ALA A 168 9.93 15.52 -2.90
C ALA A 168 9.15 14.69 -3.93
N GLU A 169 8.89 15.27 -5.10
CA GLU A 169 8.19 14.67 -6.23
C GLU A 169 8.95 13.48 -6.81
N THR A 170 10.25 13.66 -7.11
CA THR A 170 11.10 12.61 -7.66
C THR A 170 11.30 11.49 -6.63
N TRP A 171 11.54 11.85 -5.36
CA TRP A 171 11.68 10.89 -4.28
C TRP A 171 10.39 10.07 -4.08
N ALA A 172 9.24 10.73 -3.98
CA ALA A 172 7.94 10.08 -3.80
C ALA A 172 7.58 9.16 -4.99
N ALA A 173 7.80 9.60 -6.23
CA ALA A 173 7.52 8.80 -7.41
C ALA A 173 8.43 7.57 -7.52
N VAL A 174 9.74 7.73 -7.29
CA VAL A 174 10.70 6.60 -7.31
C VAL A 174 10.37 5.57 -6.23
N TRP A 175 10.11 6.02 -4.99
CA TRP A 175 9.79 5.11 -3.89
C TRP A 175 8.38 4.50 -4.00
N GLY A 176 7.42 5.21 -4.60
CA GLY A 176 6.11 4.66 -4.93
C GLY A 176 6.19 3.51 -5.95
N ILE A 177 6.95 3.71 -7.04
CA ILE A 177 7.24 2.66 -8.05
C ILE A 177 8.01 1.51 -7.39
N ALA A 178 9.03 1.78 -6.58
CA ALA A 178 9.81 0.76 -5.89
C ALA A 178 8.94 -0.10 -4.96
N CYS A 179 8.03 0.51 -4.21
CA CYS A 179 7.11 -0.22 -3.32
C CYS A 179 6.10 -1.07 -4.10
N PHE A 180 5.60 -0.56 -5.23
CA PHE A 180 4.74 -1.32 -6.13
C PHE A 180 5.49 -2.54 -6.71
N ALA A 181 6.66 -2.32 -7.31
CA ALA A 181 7.52 -3.37 -7.86
C ALA A 181 7.93 -4.43 -6.82
N ALA A 182 8.25 -4.00 -5.59
CA ALA A 182 8.53 -4.90 -4.47
C ALA A 182 7.28 -5.75 -4.11
N THR A 183 6.08 -5.19 -4.16
CA THR A 183 4.85 -5.95 -3.91
C THR A 183 4.58 -6.98 -5.02
N LEU A 184 4.83 -6.63 -6.29
CA LEU A 184 4.77 -7.57 -7.41
C LEU A 184 5.78 -8.73 -7.23
N ALA A 185 7.01 -8.43 -6.80
CA ALA A 185 8.03 -9.43 -6.51
C ALA A 185 7.64 -10.35 -5.33
N LEU A 186 7.04 -9.80 -4.27
CA LEU A 186 6.51 -10.58 -3.14
C LEU A 186 5.32 -11.45 -3.53
N LEU A 187 4.41 -10.96 -4.40
CA LEU A 187 3.33 -11.75 -4.97
C LEU A 187 3.86 -12.92 -5.79
N ALA A 188 4.84 -12.68 -6.66
CA ALA A 188 5.49 -13.74 -7.45
C ALA A 188 6.21 -14.75 -6.54
N HIS A 189 6.94 -14.30 -5.52
CA HIS A 189 7.57 -15.18 -4.53
C HIS A 189 6.54 -16.03 -3.77
N ARG A 190 5.39 -15.44 -3.38
CA ARG A 190 4.31 -16.14 -2.70
C ARG A 190 3.66 -17.18 -3.63
N GLY A 191 3.34 -16.82 -4.87
CA GLY A 191 2.85 -17.75 -5.90
C GLY A 191 3.80 -18.93 -6.13
N TRP A 192 5.10 -18.65 -6.29
CA TRP A 192 6.15 -19.67 -6.38
C TRP A 192 6.15 -20.64 -5.19
N SER A 193 6.01 -20.11 -3.98
CA SER A 193 6.02 -20.91 -2.78
C SER A 193 4.83 -21.89 -2.69
N ILE A 194 3.65 -21.43 -3.11
CA ILE A 194 2.40 -22.21 -3.20
C ILE A 194 2.51 -23.28 -4.31
N ALA A 195 3.06 -22.91 -5.47
CA ALA A 195 3.32 -23.81 -6.58
C ALA A 195 4.21 -25.00 -6.18
N ARG A 196 5.32 -24.73 -5.50
CA ARG A 196 6.21 -25.80 -5.00
C ARG A 196 5.53 -26.70 -3.98
N ALA A 197 4.80 -26.11 -3.02
CA ALA A 197 4.11 -26.85 -1.96
C ALA A 197 3.06 -27.82 -2.53
N SER A 198 2.30 -27.40 -3.55
CA SER A 198 1.24 -28.19 -4.18
C SER A 198 1.74 -29.31 -5.12
N ARG A 199 3.04 -29.40 -5.42
CA ARG A 199 3.62 -30.32 -6.43
C ARG A 199 2.94 -30.20 -7.81
N ILE A 200 2.47 -29.01 -8.15
CA ILE A 200 1.88 -28.70 -9.45
C ILE A 200 2.89 -27.92 -10.28
N ALA A 201 3.10 -28.34 -11.53
CA ALA A 201 3.87 -27.55 -12.49
C ALA A 201 3.10 -26.24 -12.78
N TRP A 202 3.61 -25.13 -12.24
CA TRP A 202 3.00 -23.81 -12.28
C TRP A 202 4.02 -22.82 -12.87
N PRO A 203 3.92 -22.49 -14.17
CA PRO A 203 4.94 -21.71 -14.86
C PRO A 203 4.69 -20.20 -14.85
N LEU A 204 3.56 -19.70 -14.34
CA LEU A 204 3.15 -18.29 -14.46
C LEU A 204 2.76 -17.68 -13.11
N PRO A 205 3.37 -16.57 -12.65
CA PRO A 205 3.02 -15.87 -11.42
C PRO A 205 1.72 -15.05 -11.60
N ALA A 206 0.57 -15.72 -11.59
CA ALA A 206 -0.72 -15.13 -11.95
C ALA A 206 -1.05 -13.87 -11.15
N ALA A 207 -0.91 -13.89 -9.82
CA ALA A 207 -1.21 -12.76 -8.96
C ALA A 207 -0.32 -11.54 -9.26
N ALA A 208 0.97 -11.76 -9.54
CA ALA A 208 1.88 -10.68 -9.92
C ALA A 208 1.59 -10.14 -11.33
N ALA A 209 1.28 -11.02 -12.29
CA ALA A 209 0.95 -10.62 -13.66
C ALA A 209 -0.36 -9.81 -13.73
N LEU A 210 -1.40 -10.22 -13.00
CA LEU A 210 -2.66 -9.50 -12.91
C LEU A 210 -2.52 -8.19 -12.10
N ALA A 211 -1.68 -8.17 -11.06
CA ALA A 211 -1.36 -6.93 -10.32
C ALA A 211 -0.59 -5.91 -11.19
N ALA A 212 0.35 -6.37 -12.03
CA ALA A 212 1.15 -5.51 -12.88
C ALA A 212 0.33 -4.71 -13.90
N ILE A 213 -0.83 -5.23 -14.32
CA ILE A 213 -1.75 -4.58 -15.25
C ILE A 213 -2.94 -3.89 -14.57
N HIS A 214 -3.08 -3.99 -13.24
CA HIS A 214 -4.17 -3.37 -12.48
C HIS A 214 -4.06 -1.84 -12.55
N HIS A 215 -4.97 -1.21 -13.30
CA HIS A 215 -4.87 0.20 -13.68
C HIS A 215 -4.68 1.13 -12.47
N GLU A 216 -5.61 1.12 -11.51
CA GLU A 216 -5.54 2.07 -10.37
C GLU A 216 -4.28 1.87 -9.52
N TRP A 217 -3.79 0.64 -9.38
CA TRP A 217 -2.57 0.38 -8.63
C TRP A 217 -1.33 0.96 -9.35
N THR A 218 -1.23 0.78 -10.67
CA THR A 218 -0.15 1.42 -11.47
C THR A 218 -0.24 2.95 -11.46
N VAL A 219 -1.45 3.52 -11.37
CA VAL A 219 -1.69 4.96 -11.28
C VAL A 219 -1.26 5.51 -9.91
N PHE A 220 -1.65 4.87 -8.80
CA PHE A 220 -1.24 5.33 -7.47
C PHE A 220 0.24 5.07 -7.15
N ALA A 221 0.95 4.24 -7.93
CA ALA A 221 2.39 4.02 -7.80
C ALA A 221 3.25 5.27 -8.04
N THR A 222 2.75 6.30 -8.72
CA THR A 222 3.50 7.55 -8.98
C THR A 222 2.88 8.80 -8.37
N SER A 223 1.65 8.72 -7.87
CA SER A 223 0.80 9.83 -7.38
C SER A 223 1.38 10.77 -6.31
N GLY A 224 2.55 10.47 -5.74
CA GLY A 224 3.12 11.16 -4.57
C GLY A 224 2.59 10.69 -3.23
N LEU A 225 1.48 9.95 -3.22
CA LEU A 225 0.81 9.44 -2.02
C LEU A 225 1.36 8.09 -1.56
N GLU A 226 1.15 7.79 -0.28
CA GLU A 226 1.70 6.63 0.42
C GLU A 226 1.12 5.25 0.02
N THR A 227 0.11 5.23 -0.85
CA THR A 227 -0.72 4.04 -1.19
C THR A 227 0.09 2.78 -1.50
N SER A 228 1.17 2.90 -2.29
CA SER A 228 2.01 1.74 -2.65
C SER A 228 2.91 1.27 -1.51
N ALA A 229 3.42 2.19 -0.68
CA ALA A 229 4.20 1.84 0.51
C ALA A 229 3.32 1.13 1.55
N PHE A 230 2.10 1.63 1.77
CA PHE A 230 1.11 1.00 2.65
C PHE A 230 0.74 -0.42 2.17
N THR A 231 0.46 -0.57 0.87
CA THR A 231 0.12 -1.87 0.27
C THR A 231 1.27 -2.88 0.42
N LEU A 232 2.52 -2.43 0.21
CA LEU A 232 3.71 -3.25 0.45
C LEU A 232 3.80 -3.71 1.90
N LEU A 233 3.70 -2.79 2.87
CA LEU A 233 3.86 -3.09 4.30
C LEU A 233 2.75 -4.00 4.81
N ALA A 234 1.50 -3.77 4.42
CA ALA A 234 0.37 -4.64 4.78
C ALA A 234 0.56 -6.07 4.25
N PHE A 235 0.99 -6.23 2.99
CA PHE A 235 1.23 -7.55 2.40
C PHE A 235 2.48 -8.24 2.97
N ALA A 236 3.57 -7.50 3.21
CA ALA A 236 4.78 -8.02 3.84
C ALA A 236 4.53 -8.49 5.28
N GLY A 237 3.76 -7.73 6.07
CA GLY A 237 3.34 -8.13 7.42
C GLY A 237 2.54 -9.43 7.40
N TYR A 238 1.60 -9.59 6.46
CA TYR A 238 0.86 -10.84 6.25
C TYR A 238 1.79 -12.02 5.92
N LEU A 239 2.80 -11.84 5.05
CA LEU A 239 3.74 -12.91 4.70
C LEU A 239 4.58 -13.39 5.89
N LEU A 240 4.86 -12.51 6.87
CA LEU A 240 5.56 -12.87 8.11
C LEU A 240 4.66 -13.62 9.11
N VAL A 241 3.37 -13.28 9.16
CA VAL A 241 2.35 -14.01 9.96
C VAL A 241 2.07 -15.39 9.35
N CYS A 242 1.98 -15.47 8.02
CA CYS A 242 1.64 -16.69 7.29
C CYS A 242 2.78 -17.11 6.33
N PRO A 243 3.92 -17.63 6.85
CA PRO A 243 5.05 -18.04 6.02
C PRO A 243 4.66 -19.16 5.05
N ALA A 244 5.48 -19.39 4.03
CA ALA A 244 5.23 -20.47 3.07
C ALA A 244 5.79 -21.85 3.48
N GLY A 245 6.46 -21.94 4.63
CA GLY A 245 7.28 -23.09 5.03
C GLY A 245 6.78 -23.88 6.24
N ASP A 246 5.79 -23.38 6.99
CA ASP A 246 5.18 -24.16 8.05
C ASP A 246 4.33 -25.26 7.37
N ARG A 247 4.86 -26.50 7.39
CA ARG A 247 4.04 -27.69 7.22
C ARG A 247 2.87 -27.54 8.18
N ASP A 248 1.65 -27.71 7.68
CA ASP A 248 0.44 -27.59 8.49
C ASP A 248 0.62 -28.27 9.84
N GLY A 249 0.15 -27.61 10.90
CA GLY A 249 0.21 -28.09 12.28
C GLY A 249 -0.64 -29.34 12.49
N VAL A 250 -0.24 -30.44 11.85
CA VAL A 250 -0.66 -31.80 12.15
C VAL A 250 0.09 -32.16 13.43
N SER A 251 -0.68 -32.20 14.53
CA SER A 251 -0.30 -32.93 15.73
C SER A 251 0.22 -34.31 15.32
N SER A 252 1.50 -34.58 15.54
CA SER A 252 2.14 -35.84 15.19
C SER A 252 1.58 -36.96 16.07
N GLY A 253 0.47 -37.53 15.63
CA GLY A 253 -0.39 -38.46 16.37
C GLY A 253 -1.16 -39.41 15.46
N ALA A 254 -0.64 -39.68 14.27
CA ALA A 254 -1.02 -40.79 13.41
C ALA A 254 0.19 -41.12 12.52
N ARG A 255 0.86 -42.23 12.83
CA ARG A 255 1.84 -42.85 11.94
C ARG A 255 1.21 -44.13 11.39
N ASP A 256 1.31 -44.25 10.08
CA ASP A 256 1.65 -45.48 9.38
C ASP A 256 0.78 -46.70 9.73
N ALA A 257 -0.35 -46.83 9.05
CA ALA A 257 -0.90 -48.12 8.68
C ALA A 257 -0.46 -48.40 7.24
N ASP A 258 0.25 -49.50 7.01
CA ASP A 258 0.79 -49.86 5.70
C ASP A 258 -0.32 -50.15 4.66
N PRO A 259 -0.08 -49.90 3.36
CA PRO A 259 -1.00 -50.31 2.31
C PRO A 259 -0.92 -51.84 2.12
N ILE A 260 -2.04 -52.53 2.32
CA ILE A 260 -2.19 -53.95 1.98
C ILE A 260 -2.11 -54.10 0.46
N ASP A 261 -1.26 -55.02 0.00
CA ASP A 261 -1.07 -55.38 -1.41
C ASP A 261 -2.21 -56.29 -1.92
N PRO A 262 -3.01 -55.88 -2.93
CA PRO A 262 -4.11 -56.68 -3.45
C PRO A 262 -3.64 -57.57 -4.63
N ALA A 263 -2.69 -58.48 -4.38
CA ALA A 263 -2.09 -59.32 -5.42
C ALA A 263 -1.71 -60.75 -4.96
N SER A 264 -2.60 -61.44 -4.26
CA SER A 264 -2.53 -62.90 -4.08
C SER A 264 -3.93 -63.50 -4.01
N GLY A 265 -4.28 -64.34 -4.99
CA GLY A 265 -5.54 -65.08 -5.02
C GLY A 265 -5.51 -66.31 -4.08
N PRO A 266 -6.67 -66.96 -3.85
CA PRO A 266 -6.74 -68.16 -3.04
C PRO A 266 -6.36 -69.39 -3.88
N ASP A 267 -5.24 -70.03 -3.55
CA ASP A 267 -4.99 -71.43 -3.96
C ASP A 267 -5.71 -72.37 -2.99
N GLU A 268 -6.79 -72.97 -3.46
CA GLU A 268 -7.43 -74.13 -2.81
C GLU A 268 -6.67 -75.40 -3.19
N HIS A 269 -6.35 -76.27 -2.22
CA HIS A 269 -6.35 -77.74 -2.40
C HIS A 269 -6.31 -78.47 -1.03
N PRO A 270 -6.73 -79.75 -0.96
CA PRO A 270 -7.63 -80.21 0.12
C PRO A 270 -7.05 -81.37 0.98
N VAL A 271 -7.92 -82.24 1.53
CA VAL A 271 -7.66 -83.50 2.29
C VAL A 271 -7.46 -83.29 3.81
N ASP A 272 -8.07 -84.05 4.75
CA ASP A 272 -9.22 -85.00 4.78
C ASP A 272 -9.60 -85.24 6.27
N PRO A 273 -10.85 -85.60 6.66
CA PRO A 273 -11.30 -85.48 8.04
C PRO A 273 -11.23 -86.78 8.84
N SER A 274 -10.28 -86.88 9.78
CA SER A 274 -10.36 -87.91 10.84
C SER A 274 -9.52 -87.60 12.09
N ARG A 275 -10.14 -86.92 13.07
CA ARG A 275 -9.99 -87.19 14.53
C ARG A 275 -10.81 -86.20 15.37
N ALA A 276 -12.07 -86.54 15.58
CA ALA A 276 -12.68 -86.25 16.87
C ALA A 276 -12.07 -87.22 17.90
N LEU A 277 -11.70 -86.72 19.08
CA LEU A 277 -12.14 -87.22 20.39
C LEU A 277 -11.22 -86.77 21.54
N ARG A 278 -11.88 -86.19 22.54
CA ARG A 278 -11.63 -86.32 24.00
C ARG A 278 -10.63 -85.42 24.72
N ASP A 279 -11.27 -84.53 25.48
CA ASP A 279 -11.24 -84.46 26.96
C ASP A 279 -10.06 -83.78 27.67
N GLU A 280 -10.46 -82.88 28.57
CA GLU A 280 -9.61 -81.98 29.33
C GLU A 280 -9.22 -82.57 30.71
N HIS A 281 -8.03 -82.19 31.18
CA HIS A 281 -7.74 -81.83 32.59
C HIS A 281 -7.64 -82.92 33.71
N PRO A 282 -6.99 -82.65 34.88
CA PRO A 282 -6.06 -81.54 35.22
C PRO A 282 -4.85 -81.82 36.20
N VAL A 283 -4.06 -80.75 36.46
CA VAL A 283 -3.36 -80.37 37.74
C VAL A 283 -1.92 -80.87 38.10
N ASP A 284 -0.96 -79.92 37.97
CA ASP A 284 0.04 -79.38 38.95
C ASP A 284 1.23 -80.21 39.54
N ARG A 285 2.48 -79.69 39.38
CA ARG A 285 3.43 -79.22 40.46
C ARG A 285 4.93 -79.15 40.06
N SER A 286 5.61 -78.04 40.40
CA SER A 286 7.07 -77.89 40.66
C SER A 286 7.39 -76.43 41.09
N GLY A 287 8.51 -76.05 41.71
CA GLY A 287 9.71 -76.77 42.20
C GLY A 287 10.98 -75.89 42.16
N GLU A 288 11.62 -75.63 43.31
CA GLU A 288 12.89 -74.87 43.53
C GLU A 288 14.16 -75.79 43.39
N PRO A 289 15.45 -75.43 43.72
CA PRO A 289 16.22 -74.16 43.90
C PRO A 289 17.70 -74.21 43.33
N ARG A 290 18.65 -73.36 43.88
CA ARG A 290 20.15 -73.43 43.96
C ARG A 290 21.05 -72.65 42.95
N ASP A 291 22.31 -72.22 43.21
CA ASP A 291 23.12 -71.84 44.42
C ASP A 291 24.49 -71.16 44.01
N GLU A 292 25.06 -70.27 44.87
CA GLU A 292 26.52 -69.93 45.07
C GLU A 292 27.44 -69.41 43.90
N HIS A 293 28.69 -68.85 44.01
CA HIS A 293 29.56 -68.19 45.05
C HIS A 293 30.66 -67.22 44.41
N PRO A 294 31.69 -66.61 45.10
CA PRO A 294 32.31 -65.31 44.72
C PRO A 294 33.86 -65.22 44.53
N ILE A 295 34.41 -64.04 44.16
CA ILE A 295 35.86 -63.63 44.25
C ILE A 295 36.05 -62.12 44.61
N ASP A 296 37.15 -61.78 45.30
CA ASP A 296 37.53 -60.49 45.95
C ASP A 296 38.76 -59.78 45.23
N PRO A 297 39.42 -58.66 45.67
CA PRO A 297 39.75 -57.55 44.75
C PRO A 297 41.19 -56.96 44.82
N SER A 298 41.82 -56.60 43.69
CA SER A 298 42.87 -55.56 43.72
C SER A 298 43.24 -54.93 42.37
N ARG A 299 42.94 -53.62 42.22
CA ARG A 299 43.82 -52.52 41.74
C ARG A 299 42.96 -51.31 41.34
N GLY A 300 43.41 -50.11 41.72
CA GLY A 300 42.55 -48.93 41.77
C GLY A 300 42.71 -47.90 40.63
N ALA A 301 41.65 -47.09 40.53
CA ALA A 301 41.60 -45.68 40.12
C ALA A 301 41.98 -45.28 38.68
N ARG A 302 40.97 -44.80 37.94
CA ARG A 302 40.88 -43.40 37.44
C ARG A 302 39.42 -43.01 37.18
N SER A 303 39.18 -41.70 37.15
CA SER A 303 37.88 -40.99 37.17
C SER A 303 36.80 -41.49 36.20
N VAL A 304 35.55 -41.58 36.68
CA VAL A 304 34.34 -41.88 35.91
C VAL A 304 33.27 -40.80 36.13
N ASP A 305 32.46 -40.55 35.10
CA ASP A 305 31.44 -39.49 34.97
C ASP A 305 30.26 -39.70 35.95
N PRO A 306 29.66 -38.65 36.56
CA PRO A 306 28.54 -38.79 37.51
C PRO A 306 27.27 -39.48 36.95
N ILE A 307 27.18 -39.70 35.65
CA ILE A 307 26.08 -40.40 34.99
C ILE A 307 26.13 -41.93 35.18
N ASP A 308 27.31 -42.54 35.36
CA ASP A 308 27.42 -44.00 35.51
C ASP A 308 27.06 -44.50 36.92
N LEU A 309 27.09 -43.63 37.93
CA LEU A 309 26.62 -43.94 39.29
C LEU A 309 25.11 -44.15 39.40
N LEU A 310 24.34 -43.85 38.34
CA LEU A 310 22.87 -44.01 38.30
C LEU A 310 22.40 -45.30 37.60
N ARG A 311 23.30 -46.24 37.28
CA ARG A 311 22.95 -47.51 36.61
C ARG A 311 22.90 -48.76 37.48
N VAL A 312 23.10 -48.64 38.80
CA VAL A 312 22.87 -49.74 39.75
C VAL A 312 21.64 -49.37 40.61
N SER A 313 20.71 -50.32 40.78
CA SER A 313 19.39 -50.13 41.44
C SER A 313 18.30 -49.39 40.63
N ALA A 314 18.20 -49.65 39.32
CA ALA A 314 17.09 -49.17 38.49
C ALA A 314 15.95 -50.20 38.25
N ASP A 315 15.97 -51.35 38.94
CA ASP A 315 15.26 -52.56 38.49
C ASP A 315 13.97 -52.93 39.28
N ARG A 316 13.50 -52.07 40.19
CA ARG A 316 12.28 -52.35 41.01
C ARG A 316 11.30 -51.18 41.19
N ASN A 317 11.25 -50.19 40.28
CA ASN A 317 10.14 -49.23 40.31
C ASN A 317 9.73 -48.66 38.93
N PRO A 318 8.60 -49.11 38.33
CA PRO A 318 8.12 -48.58 37.04
C PRO A 318 7.75 -47.09 37.09
N THR A 319 7.56 -46.53 38.29
CA THR A 319 7.27 -45.10 38.50
C THR A 319 8.49 -44.22 38.23
N VAL A 320 9.69 -44.66 38.63
CA VAL A 320 10.94 -43.92 38.43
C VAL A 320 11.35 -43.94 36.95
N LEU A 321 11.18 -45.08 36.29
CA LEU A 321 11.44 -45.19 34.84
C LEU A 321 10.48 -44.31 34.02
N ARG A 322 9.19 -44.23 34.42
CA ARG A 322 8.23 -43.28 33.84
C ARG A 322 8.63 -41.83 34.10
N LEU A 323 9.06 -41.48 35.30
CA LEU A 323 9.50 -40.12 35.64
C LEU A 323 10.75 -39.71 34.85
N ALA A 324 11.77 -40.58 34.76
CA ALA A 324 12.96 -40.35 33.95
C ALA A 324 12.63 -40.23 32.45
N THR A 325 11.69 -41.04 31.94
CA THR A 325 11.24 -40.95 30.54
C THR A 325 10.44 -39.67 30.27
N VAL A 326 9.63 -39.21 31.22
CA VAL A 326 8.91 -37.93 31.18
C VAL A 326 9.89 -36.76 31.25
N LEU A 327 10.87 -36.77 32.17
CA LEU A 327 11.89 -35.74 32.28
C LEU A 327 12.82 -35.71 31.04
N ALA A 328 13.15 -36.85 30.44
CA ALA A 328 13.89 -36.91 29.18
C ALA A 328 13.02 -36.52 27.95
N ARG A 329 11.69 -36.67 28.01
CA ARG A 329 10.75 -36.11 27.03
C ARG A 329 10.62 -34.60 27.19
N ILE A 330 10.59 -34.09 28.42
CA ILE A 330 10.59 -32.65 28.75
C ILE A 330 11.92 -32.02 28.31
N GLY A 331 13.06 -32.64 28.63
CA GLY A 331 14.39 -32.20 28.18
C GLY A 331 14.52 -32.11 26.66
N ARG A 332 14.02 -33.12 25.93
CA ARG A 332 13.94 -33.09 24.45
C ARG A 332 12.91 -32.10 23.90
N TRP A 333 11.81 -31.84 24.61
CA TRP A 333 10.82 -30.79 24.27
C TRP A 333 11.33 -29.36 24.53
N ILE A 334 12.29 -29.21 25.45
CA ILE A 334 13.01 -27.96 25.73
C ILE A 334 14.12 -27.74 24.68
N HIS A 335 14.96 -28.74 24.41
CA HIS A 335 16.16 -28.55 23.57
C HIS A 335 15.91 -28.73 22.06
N GLY A 336 15.01 -29.62 21.64
CA GLY A 336 14.72 -29.87 20.22
C GLY A 336 13.82 -28.82 19.54
N GLY A 337 13.35 -27.81 20.28
CA GLY A 337 12.35 -26.85 19.79
C GLY A 337 12.59 -25.38 20.14
N GLN A 338 13.55 -25.04 21.01
CA GLN A 338 13.80 -23.65 21.41
C GLN A 338 14.20 -22.77 20.21
N ALA A 339 15.24 -23.14 19.44
CA ALA A 339 15.71 -22.31 18.32
C ALA A 339 14.59 -22.01 17.28
N ALA A 340 13.78 -23.02 16.93
CA ALA A 340 12.65 -22.86 16.01
C ALA A 340 11.52 -22.00 16.60
N ARG A 341 11.19 -22.17 17.89
CA ARG A 341 10.20 -21.34 18.59
C ARG A 341 10.66 -19.89 18.71
N THR A 342 11.95 -19.66 19.04
CA THR A 342 12.53 -18.32 19.13
C THR A 342 12.60 -17.64 17.75
N ALA A 343 12.89 -18.39 16.68
CA ALA A 343 12.79 -17.89 15.31
C ALA A 343 11.33 -17.51 14.94
N GLY A 344 10.34 -18.32 15.35
CA GLY A 344 8.92 -18.00 15.20
C GLY A 344 8.50 -16.73 15.94
N MET A 345 8.88 -16.58 17.21
CA MET A 345 8.58 -15.38 18.00
C MET A 345 9.27 -14.12 17.43
N ARG A 346 10.53 -14.22 17.00
CA ARG A 346 11.23 -13.11 16.31
C ARG A 346 10.53 -12.71 15.01
N ARG A 347 10.07 -13.69 14.21
CA ARG A 347 9.30 -13.46 12.97
C ARG A 347 7.98 -12.74 13.25
N LEU A 348 7.27 -13.14 14.30
CA LEU A 348 5.99 -12.52 14.66
C LEU A 348 6.16 -11.13 15.28
N ALA A 349 7.21 -10.90 16.08
CA ALA A 349 7.58 -9.55 16.52
C ALA A 349 7.94 -8.63 15.34
N LEU A 350 8.71 -9.13 14.36
CA LEU A 350 8.97 -8.40 13.12
C LEU A 350 7.69 -8.13 12.32
N ALA A 351 6.74 -9.07 12.27
CA ALA A 351 5.44 -8.84 11.65
C ALA A 351 4.67 -7.71 12.34
N GLY A 352 4.65 -7.70 13.67
CA GLY A 352 4.09 -6.61 14.47
C GLY A 352 4.73 -5.26 14.14
N LEU A 353 6.06 -5.21 14.07
CA LEU A 353 6.80 -4.00 13.70
C LEU A 353 6.47 -3.52 12.28
N VAL A 354 6.35 -4.43 11.31
CA VAL A 354 5.96 -4.10 9.93
C VAL A 354 4.52 -3.57 9.86
N PHE A 355 3.59 -4.10 10.67
CA PHE A 355 2.25 -3.54 10.78
C PHE A 355 2.20 -2.22 11.56
N ALA A 356 3.12 -1.96 12.50
CA ALA A 356 3.28 -0.65 13.12
C ALA A 356 3.76 0.37 12.07
N LEU A 357 4.75 0.02 11.25
CA LEU A 357 5.17 0.84 10.11
C LEU A 357 3.98 1.10 9.15
N ALA A 358 3.21 0.07 8.79
CA ALA A 358 2.00 0.24 7.97
C ALA A 358 1.00 1.21 8.63
N SER A 359 0.83 1.14 9.95
CA SER A 359 -0.08 2.01 10.74
C SER A 359 0.42 3.45 10.85
N LEU A 360 1.73 3.68 10.74
CA LEU A 360 2.34 5.01 10.66
C LEU A 360 2.39 5.54 9.21
N THR A 361 2.34 4.65 8.21
CA THR A 361 2.08 5.02 6.82
C THR A 361 0.63 5.44 6.64
N ARG A 362 -0.34 4.73 7.24
CA ARG A 362 -1.75 5.13 7.32
C ARG A 362 -2.42 4.53 8.56
N PRO A 363 -3.19 5.29 9.37
CA PRO A 363 -3.81 4.80 10.61
C PRO A 363 -4.66 3.53 10.47
N ASP A 364 -5.28 3.30 9.32
CA ASP A 364 -6.09 2.11 9.04
C ASP A 364 -5.26 0.81 8.89
N GLY A 365 -3.93 0.91 8.87
CA GLY A 365 -3.00 -0.22 9.05
C GLY A 365 -3.24 -1.03 10.32
N VAL A 366 -3.80 -0.40 11.37
CA VAL A 366 -4.15 -1.06 12.63
C VAL A 366 -5.19 -2.18 12.43
N LEU A 367 -6.02 -2.10 11.38
CA LEU A 367 -7.02 -3.13 11.07
C LEU A 367 -6.37 -4.42 10.59
N PHE A 368 -5.36 -4.33 9.72
CA PHE A 368 -4.59 -5.50 9.31
C PHE A 368 -3.83 -6.11 10.50
N ALA A 369 -3.29 -5.27 11.39
CA ALA A 369 -2.65 -5.71 12.62
C ALA A 369 -3.63 -6.47 13.54
N ALA A 370 -4.83 -5.92 13.75
CA ALA A 370 -5.87 -6.50 14.59
C ALA A 370 -6.38 -7.86 14.04
N VAL A 371 -6.63 -7.96 12.73
CA VAL A 371 -7.04 -9.22 12.09
C VAL A 371 -5.93 -10.28 12.20
N CYS A 372 -4.67 -9.90 12.00
CA CYS A 372 -3.53 -10.82 12.20
C CYS A 372 -3.33 -11.24 13.67
N GLY A 373 -3.51 -10.33 14.62
CA GLY A 373 -3.46 -10.65 16.06
C GLY A 373 -4.58 -11.60 16.49
N ALA A 374 -5.81 -11.31 16.07
CA ALA A 374 -6.97 -12.17 16.30
C ALA A 374 -6.80 -13.56 15.64
N TRP A 375 -6.18 -13.62 14.46
CA TRP A 375 -5.84 -14.86 13.79
C TRP A 375 -4.87 -15.73 14.60
N LEU A 376 -3.80 -15.15 15.16
CA LEU A 376 -2.85 -15.87 16.02
C LEU A 376 -3.53 -16.41 17.29
N LEU A 377 -4.39 -15.61 17.91
CA LEU A 377 -5.18 -16.01 19.09
C LEU A 377 -6.19 -17.12 18.75
N ALA A 378 -6.87 -17.06 17.61
CA ALA A 378 -7.75 -18.12 17.11
C ALA A 378 -6.98 -19.42 16.78
N GLY A 379 -5.72 -19.30 16.37
CA GLY A 379 -4.76 -20.40 16.26
C GLY A 379 -4.26 -20.95 17.61
N ARG A 380 -4.66 -20.34 18.74
CA ARG A 380 -4.18 -20.59 20.12
C ARG A 380 -2.68 -20.32 20.34
N ASP A 381 -2.05 -19.54 19.46
CA ASP A 381 -0.66 -19.10 19.64
C ASP A 381 -0.59 -17.79 20.45
N VAL A 382 -0.88 -17.88 21.74
CA VAL A 382 -0.85 -16.73 22.66
C VAL A 382 0.55 -16.12 22.75
N ARG A 383 1.61 -16.93 22.71
CA ARG A 383 2.99 -16.42 22.79
C ARG A 383 3.41 -15.69 21.51
N GLY A 384 3.03 -16.22 20.34
CA GLY A 384 3.19 -15.53 19.07
C GLY A 384 2.38 -14.24 18.98
N ALA A 385 1.15 -14.24 19.47
CA ALA A 385 0.31 -13.04 19.57
C ALA A 385 0.91 -11.97 20.50
N LEU A 386 1.49 -12.37 21.64
CA LEU A 386 2.20 -11.44 22.54
C LEU A 386 3.49 -10.90 21.91
N ALA A 387 4.28 -11.73 21.23
CA ALA A 387 5.47 -11.27 20.52
C ALA A 387 5.11 -10.28 19.39
N PHE A 388 4.04 -10.56 18.65
CA PHE A 388 3.45 -9.68 17.65
C PHE A 388 2.99 -8.34 18.24
N ALA A 389 2.20 -8.39 19.32
CA ALA A 389 1.71 -7.19 19.99
C ALA A 389 2.85 -6.33 20.57
N ALA A 390 3.88 -6.95 21.14
CA ALA A 390 5.08 -6.27 21.61
C ALA A 390 5.85 -5.60 20.46
N GLY A 391 6.04 -6.30 19.34
CA GLY A 391 6.69 -5.73 18.15
C GLY A 391 5.91 -4.57 17.52
N PHE A 392 4.58 -4.63 17.54
CA PHE A 392 3.72 -3.53 17.10
C PHE A 392 3.81 -2.33 18.05
N ALA A 393 3.61 -2.57 19.35
CA ALA A 393 3.62 -1.52 20.37
C ALA A 393 4.99 -0.81 20.47
N ALA A 394 6.10 -1.53 20.26
CA ALA A 394 7.46 -0.99 20.35
C ALA A 394 7.73 0.25 19.47
N LEU A 395 7.00 0.40 18.35
CA LEU A 395 7.09 1.57 17.48
C LEU A 395 5.81 2.40 17.46
N TRP A 396 4.65 1.74 17.39
CA TRP A 396 3.36 2.45 17.27
C TRP A 396 3.02 3.25 18.52
N LEU A 397 3.29 2.73 19.73
CA LEU A 397 2.92 3.41 20.96
C LEU A 397 3.79 4.66 21.23
N PRO A 398 5.13 4.62 21.15
CA PRO A 398 5.96 5.83 21.28
C PRO A 398 5.62 6.90 20.24
N ALA A 399 5.41 6.51 18.97
CA ALA A 399 5.02 7.45 17.92
C ALA A 399 3.64 8.08 18.19
N THR A 400 2.67 7.30 18.68
CA THR A 400 1.34 7.82 19.05
C THR A 400 1.40 8.76 20.26
N ILE A 401 2.19 8.43 21.29
CA ILE A 401 2.39 9.29 22.46
C ILE A 401 3.06 10.61 22.05
N TRP A 402 4.13 10.54 21.25
CA TRP A 402 4.81 11.72 20.72
C TRP A 402 3.86 12.60 19.92
N ARG A 403 3.07 12.02 19.01
CA ARG A 403 2.10 12.74 18.17
C ARG A 403 1.08 13.51 19.00
N ILE A 404 0.47 12.85 20.00
CA ILE A 404 -0.49 13.49 20.92
C ILE A 404 0.21 14.59 21.74
N ALA A 405 1.42 14.36 22.25
CA ALA A 405 2.17 15.36 23.02
C ALA A 405 2.67 16.54 22.15
N TYR A 406 2.86 16.34 20.85
CA TYR A 406 3.32 17.37 19.92
C TYR A 406 2.17 18.25 19.41
N TYR A 407 1.07 17.63 18.94
CA TYR A 407 -0.08 18.32 18.33
C TYR A 407 -1.22 18.64 19.31
N GLY A 408 -1.29 17.99 20.48
CA GLY A 408 -2.37 18.14 21.47
C GLY A 408 -3.57 17.20 21.23
N ASP A 409 -3.89 16.89 19.98
CA ASP A 409 -5.09 16.11 19.64
C ASP A 409 -4.90 14.58 19.68
N VAL A 410 -5.92 13.90 20.24
CA VAL A 410 -5.99 12.44 20.31
C VAL A 410 -6.10 11.80 18.93
N PHE A 411 -6.67 12.49 17.94
CA PHE A 411 -6.72 12.05 16.54
C PHE A 411 -6.08 13.11 15.62
N PRO A 412 -5.53 12.73 14.46
CA PRO A 412 -4.97 13.70 13.51
C PRO A 412 -6.04 14.66 12.99
N ASN A 413 -5.67 15.89 12.62
CA ASN A 413 -6.62 16.92 12.17
C ASN A 413 -7.50 16.44 11.00
N THR A 414 -6.92 15.62 10.12
CA THR A 414 -7.63 15.02 8.97
C THR A 414 -8.83 14.15 9.36
N TYR A 415 -8.85 13.56 10.57
CA TYR A 415 -9.97 12.80 11.11
C TYR A 415 -11.20 13.69 11.33
N TYR A 416 -10.98 14.88 11.91
CA TYR A 416 -12.02 15.86 12.19
C TYR A 416 -12.48 16.56 10.91
N ALA A 417 -11.53 17.00 10.06
CA ALA A 417 -11.81 17.61 8.76
C ALA A 417 -12.70 16.71 7.87
N LYS A 418 -12.36 15.42 7.77
CA LYS A 418 -13.13 14.45 6.95
C LYS A 418 -14.31 13.81 7.70
N SER A 419 -14.65 14.30 8.90
CA SER A 419 -15.77 13.83 9.73
C SER A 419 -15.81 12.31 9.93
N ALA A 420 -14.64 11.68 10.08
CA ALA A 420 -14.46 10.23 10.02
C ALA A 420 -15.12 9.46 11.18
N ALA A 421 -15.55 10.15 12.24
CA ALA A 421 -16.40 9.61 13.30
C ALA A 421 -17.79 9.15 12.79
N ILE A 422 -18.35 9.88 11.83
CA ILE A 422 -19.73 9.71 11.35
C ILE A 422 -19.72 8.70 10.19
N ALA A 423 -20.36 7.54 10.37
CA ALA A 423 -20.41 6.50 9.36
C ALA A 423 -21.28 6.90 8.15
N TRP A 424 -20.88 6.50 6.93
CA TRP A 424 -21.59 6.80 5.68
C TRP A 424 -21.68 5.60 4.74
N TRP A 425 -22.29 4.52 5.24
CA TRP A 425 -22.43 3.24 4.55
C TRP A 425 -22.97 3.30 3.12
N SER A 426 -23.95 4.18 2.84
CA SER A 426 -24.57 4.26 1.50
C SER A 426 -23.64 4.84 0.42
N GLN A 427 -22.71 5.72 0.81
CA GLN A 427 -21.68 6.25 -0.06
C GLN A 427 -20.51 5.28 -0.19
N GLY A 428 -20.04 4.72 0.94
CA GLY A 428 -18.93 3.77 0.93
C GLY A 428 -19.28 2.44 0.24
N ALA A 429 -20.53 1.98 0.33
CA ALA A 429 -21.02 0.85 -0.44
C ALA A 429 -21.07 1.14 -1.95
N TYR A 430 -21.39 2.38 -2.35
CA TYR A 430 -21.31 2.79 -3.75
C TYR A 430 -19.87 2.82 -4.24
N TYR A 431 -18.93 3.41 -3.47
CA TYR A 431 -17.49 3.41 -3.76
C TYR A 431 -16.93 1.97 -3.90
N ALA A 432 -17.30 1.06 -3.00
CA ALA A 432 -16.92 -0.35 -3.09
C ALA A 432 -17.56 -1.04 -4.30
N TRP A 433 -18.82 -0.75 -4.62
CA TRP A 433 -19.51 -1.29 -5.80
C TRP A 433 -18.83 -0.87 -7.10
N ILE A 434 -18.53 0.42 -7.31
CA ILE A 434 -17.89 0.87 -8.57
C ILE A 434 -16.49 0.27 -8.75
N TYR A 435 -15.75 0.06 -7.65
CA TYR A 435 -14.49 -0.67 -7.68
C TYR A 435 -14.67 -2.15 -8.03
N VAL A 436 -15.60 -2.84 -7.36
CA VAL A 436 -15.90 -4.27 -7.63
C VAL A 436 -16.50 -4.49 -9.02
N ALA A 437 -17.25 -3.53 -9.58
CA ALA A 437 -17.78 -3.62 -10.95
C ALA A 437 -16.64 -3.59 -11.98
N ARG A 438 -15.67 -2.67 -11.83
CA ARG A 438 -14.47 -2.60 -12.68
C ARG A 438 -13.56 -3.82 -12.48
N TYR A 439 -13.39 -4.26 -11.23
CA TYR A 439 -12.46 -5.30 -10.82
C TYR A 439 -13.14 -6.61 -10.42
N TRP A 440 -14.27 -6.96 -11.04
CA TRP A 440 -15.03 -8.17 -10.72
C TRP A 440 -14.23 -9.48 -10.84
N PRO A 441 -13.18 -9.61 -11.69
CA PRO A 441 -12.26 -10.76 -11.65
C PRO A 441 -11.65 -11.03 -10.27
N LEU A 442 -11.46 -9.99 -9.43
CA LEU A 442 -10.97 -10.14 -8.06
C LEU A 442 -12.02 -10.78 -7.13
N ALA A 443 -13.32 -10.57 -7.39
CA ALA A 443 -14.39 -11.18 -6.62
C ALA A 443 -14.46 -12.70 -6.78
N LEU A 444 -13.88 -13.25 -7.88
CA LEU A 444 -13.71 -14.70 -8.06
C LEU A 444 -12.81 -15.35 -6.99
N ALA A 445 -12.06 -14.58 -6.20
CA ALA A 445 -11.34 -15.07 -5.03
C ALA A 445 -12.26 -15.69 -3.96
N LEU A 446 -13.53 -15.27 -3.88
CA LEU A 446 -14.50 -15.78 -2.91
C LEU A 446 -14.92 -17.24 -3.18
N PRO A 447 -15.47 -17.61 -4.37
CA PRO A 447 -15.82 -19.02 -4.66
C PRO A 447 -14.60 -19.95 -4.66
N CYS A 448 -13.39 -19.41 -4.87
CA CYS A 448 -12.14 -20.17 -4.79
C CYS A 448 -11.90 -20.83 -3.42
N LEU A 449 -12.47 -20.29 -2.32
CA LEU A 449 -12.43 -20.89 -0.98
C LEU A 449 -13.03 -22.31 -0.92
N ALA A 450 -14.00 -22.63 -1.80
CA ALA A 450 -14.60 -23.96 -1.87
C ALA A 450 -13.56 -25.03 -2.25
N PHE A 451 -12.64 -24.70 -3.16
CA PHE A 451 -11.71 -25.64 -3.79
C PHE A 451 -10.34 -25.75 -3.09
N VAL A 452 -9.89 -24.68 -2.42
CA VAL A 452 -8.57 -24.65 -1.77
C VAL A 452 -8.57 -25.45 -0.45
N ARG A 453 -7.57 -26.31 -0.25
CA ARG A 453 -7.21 -26.93 1.03
C ARG A 453 -5.70 -26.84 1.26
N PRO A 454 -5.22 -26.55 2.49
CA PRO A 454 -5.98 -26.15 3.68
C PRO A 454 -6.66 -24.78 3.51
N ARG A 455 -7.85 -24.60 4.10
CA ARG A 455 -8.63 -23.34 4.00
C ARG A 455 -8.11 -22.21 4.89
N ARG A 456 -7.24 -22.49 5.86
CA ARG A 456 -6.74 -21.51 6.82
C ARG A 456 -6.06 -20.29 6.18
N PRO A 457 -5.00 -20.43 5.36
CA PRO A 457 -4.27 -19.25 4.86
C PRO A 457 -5.10 -18.39 3.89
N ILE A 458 -6.04 -18.99 3.15
CA ILE A 458 -6.99 -18.24 2.29
C ILE A 458 -8.11 -17.57 3.12
N ALA A 459 -8.52 -18.16 4.25
CA ALA A 459 -9.45 -17.50 5.16
C ALA A 459 -8.85 -16.22 5.78
N LEU A 460 -7.55 -16.20 6.10
CA LEU A 460 -6.86 -14.98 6.54
C LEU A 460 -6.79 -13.92 5.42
N GLU A 461 -6.43 -14.31 4.20
CA GLU A 461 -6.39 -13.40 3.03
C GLU A 461 -7.75 -12.73 2.80
N LEU A 462 -8.83 -13.53 2.80
CA LEU A 462 -10.19 -13.02 2.64
C LEU A 462 -10.64 -12.18 3.85
N ALA A 463 -10.27 -12.55 5.08
CA ALA A 463 -10.59 -11.75 6.27
C ALA A 463 -9.94 -10.37 6.23
N LEU A 464 -8.66 -10.27 5.83
CA LEU A 464 -7.95 -8.99 5.68
C LEU A 464 -8.63 -8.12 4.61
N ALA A 465 -8.96 -8.70 3.45
CA ALA A 465 -9.66 -7.98 2.38
C ALA A 465 -11.08 -7.52 2.79
N VAL A 466 -11.87 -8.39 3.40
CA VAL A 466 -13.27 -8.11 3.78
C VAL A 466 -13.36 -7.10 4.93
N VAL A 467 -12.62 -7.28 6.02
CA VAL A 467 -12.67 -6.36 7.18
C VAL A 467 -12.26 -4.95 6.78
N TYR A 468 -11.20 -4.83 5.99
CA TYR A 468 -10.74 -3.52 5.52
C TYR A 468 -11.70 -2.91 4.47
N THR A 469 -12.29 -3.70 3.57
CA THR A 469 -13.35 -3.20 2.66
C THR A 469 -14.57 -2.69 3.44
N LEU A 470 -15.01 -3.41 4.48
CA LEU A 470 -16.11 -2.98 5.36
C LEU A 470 -15.78 -1.69 6.12
N TYR A 471 -14.52 -1.48 6.51
CA TYR A 471 -14.07 -0.20 7.08
C TYR A 471 -14.13 0.94 6.06
N VAL A 472 -13.63 0.74 4.83
CA VAL A 472 -13.76 1.73 3.75
C VAL A 472 -15.24 2.06 3.48
N MET A 473 -16.11 1.04 3.47
CA MET A 473 -17.56 1.23 3.37
C MET A 473 -18.14 2.03 4.54
N ARG A 474 -17.69 1.78 5.78
CA ARG A 474 -18.14 2.50 6.98
C ARG A 474 -17.80 3.99 6.91
N VAL A 475 -16.56 4.33 6.54
CA VAL A 475 -16.08 5.73 6.52
C VAL A 475 -16.69 6.53 5.36
N GLY A 476 -17.16 5.86 4.31
CA GLY A 476 -17.81 6.49 3.16
C GLY A 476 -17.01 6.41 1.86
N GLY A 477 -15.90 5.66 1.82
CA GLY A 477 -15.01 5.60 0.67
C GLY A 477 -14.07 6.81 0.60
N ASP A 478 -13.74 7.22 -0.61
CA ASP A 478 -12.85 8.35 -0.90
C ASP A 478 -13.43 9.19 -2.04
N PHE A 479 -12.96 10.43 -2.19
CA PHE A 479 -13.19 11.17 -3.42
C PHE A 479 -12.29 10.66 -4.57
N MET A 480 -11.08 10.17 -4.26
CA MET A 480 -10.19 9.55 -5.24
C MET A 480 -10.62 8.13 -5.57
N PHE A 481 -11.01 7.84 -6.81
CA PHE A 481 -11.45 6.51 -7.21
C PHE A 481 -10.37 5.43 -6.97
N GLY A 482 -10.76 4.29 -6.40
CA GLY A 482 -9.91 3.11 -6.16
C GLY A 482 -8.83 3.23 -5.08
N ARG A 483 -8.32 4.44 -4.75
CA ARG A 483 -7.17 4.65 -3.85
C ARG A 483 -7.23 3.86 -2.54
N LEU A 484 -8.38 3.89 -1.85
CA LEU A 484 -8.51 3.21 -0.56
C LEU A 484 -8.62 1.69 -0.70
N LEU A 485 -9.02 1.14 -1.86
CA LEU A 485 -9.24 -0.30 -2.06
C LEU A 485 -8.08 -1.02 -2.75
N VAL A 486 -7.15 -0.33 -3.41
CA VAL A 486 -5.89 -0.92 -3.91
C VAL A 486 -5.18 -1.83 -2.87
N PRO A 487 -5.10 -1.49 -1.56
CA PRO A 487 -4.49 -2.35 -0.55
C PRO A 487 -5.13 -3.73 -0.35
N VAL A 488 -6.37 -3.99 -0.81
CA VAL A 488 -6.96 -5.34 -0.75
C VAL A 488 -6.57 -6.24 -1.93
N ALA A 489 -6.13 -5.65 -3.05
CA ALA A 489 -5.82 -6.38 -4.27
C ALA A 489 -4.77 -7.50 -4.10
N PRO A 490 -3.65 -7.35 -3.34
CA PRO A 490 -2.69 -8.43 -3.13
C PRO A 490 -3.32 -9.71 -2.55
N PHE A 491 -4.24 -9.54 -1.59
CA PHE A 491 -4.88 -10.64 -0.87
C PHE A 491 -5.91 -11.37 -1.75
N LEU A 492 -6.70 -10.62 -2.52
CA LEU A 492 -7.66 -11.19 -3.46
C LEU A 492 -6.95 -11.91 -4.62
N LEU A 493 -5.89 -11.31 -5.17
CA LEU A 493 -5.13 -11.91 -6.28
C LEU A 493 -4.42 -13.21 -5.89
N ILE A 494 -3.83 -13.29 -4.70
CA ILE A 494 -3.17 -14.53 -4.26
C ILE A 494 -4.18 -15.63 -3.87
N ALA A 495 -5.36 -15.26 -3.34
CA ALA A 495 -6.47 -16.18 -3.10
C ALA A 495 -7.04 -16.72 -4.43
N LEU A 496 -7.16 -15.87 -5.45
CA LEU A 496 -7.54 -16.25 -6.82
C LEU A 496 -6.50 -17.18 -7.47
N GLU A 497 -5.20 -16.89 -7.35
CA GLU A 497 -4.12 -17.76 -7.84
C GLU A 497 -4.19 -19.16 -7.22
N ARG A 498 -4.41 -19.25 -5.89
CA ARG A 498 -4.64 -20.52 -5.18
C ARG A 498 -5.88 -21.25 -5.69
N GLY A 499 -6.96 -20.53 -5.94
CA GLY A 499 -8.22 -21.05 -6.44
C GLY A 499 -8.15 -21.65 -7.83
N LEU A 500 -7.59 -20.89 -8.80
CA LEU A 500 -7.28 -21.38 -10.15
C LEU A 500 -6.29 -22.56 -10.09
N GLY A 501 -5.39 -22.54 -9.11
CA GLY A 501 -4.55 -23.65 -8.71
C GLY A 501 -5.37 -24.91 -8.39
N ALA A 502 -6.26 -24.83 -7.40
CA ALA A 502 -7.08 -25.97 -6.96
C ALA A 502 -8.07 -26.46 -8.03
N LEU A 503 -8.76 -25.55 -8.71
CA LEU A 503 -9.85 -25.85 -9.65
C LEU A 503 -9.33 -26.49 -10.96
N LEU A 504 -8.29 -25.93 -11.57
CA LEU A 504 -7.86 -26.33 -12.92
C LEU A 504 -6.81 -27.45 -12.95
N GLY A 505 -6.32 -27.89 -11.78
CA GLY A 505 -5.41 -29.05 -11.65
C GLY A 505 -4.17 -28.97 -12.55
N ARG A 506 -3.68 -30.10 -13.07
CA ARG A 506 -2.45 -30.13 -13.90
C ARG A 506 -2.67 -29.71 -15.37
N ARG A 507 -3.57 -28.75 -15.65
CA ARG A 507 -3.90 -28.26 -17.00
C ARG A 507 -3.28 -26.86 -17.26
N PRO A 508 -1.99 -26.75 -17.62
CA PRO A 508 -1.29 -25.46 -17.72
C PRO A 508 -1.87 -24.54 -18.81
N VAL A 509 -2.31 -25.09 -19.95
CA VAL A 509 -2.88 -24.32 -21.06
C VAL A 509 -4.19 -23.64 -20.66
N LEU A 510 -5.13 -24.37 -20.05
CA LEU A 510 -6.40 -23.79 -19.58
C LEU A 510 -6.19 -22.73 -18.51
N ARG A 511 -5.18 -22.89 -17.63
CA ARG A 511 -4.81 -21.87 -16.64
C ARG A 511 -4.23 -20.62 -17.29
N ALA A 512 -3.30 -20.77 -18.24
CA ALA A 512 -2.75 -19.65 -18.98
C ALA A 512 -3.84 -18.89 -19.74
N ALA A 513 -4.76 -19.60 -20.39
CA ALA A 513 -5.93 -19.02 -21.06
C ALA A 513 -6.88 -18.31 -20.08
N ALA A 514 -7.14 -18.89 -18.90
CA ALA A 514 -7.95 -18.25 -17.87
C ALA A 514 -7.29 -16.97 -17.33
N ILE A 515 -5.98 -16.99 -17.05
CA ILE A 515 -5.23 -15.81 -16.59
C ILE A 515 -5.22 -14.72 -17.67
N ALA A 516 -4.98 -15.10 -18.94
CA ALA A 516 -5.01 -14.17 -20.06
C ALA A 516 -6.41 -13.55 -20.27
N GLY A 517 -7.48 -14.35 -20.15
CA GLY A 517 -8.86 -13.87 -20.20
C GLY A 517 -9.20 -12.91 -19.07
N LEU A 518 -8.83 -13.25 -17.82
CA LEU A 518 -8.99 -12.36 -16.67
C LEU A 518 -8.19 -11.05 -16.84
N GLY A 519 -6.97 -11.14 -17.39
CA GLY A 519 -6.15 -9.98 -17.69
C GLY A 519 -6.74 -9.08 -18.79
N ALA A 520 -7.27 -9.67 -19.85
CA ALA A 520 -7.99 -8.93 -20.90
C ALA A 520 -9.23 -8.22 -20.34
N VAL A 521 -10.00 -8.86 -19.45
CA VAL A 521 -11.12 -8.23 -18.74
C VAL A 521 -10.64 -7.05 -17.89
N LEU A 522 -9.57 -7.20 -17.09
CA LEU A 522 -9.02 -6.12 -16.26
C LEU A 522 -8.51 -4.90 -17.07
N VAL A 523 -8.13 -5.10 -18.33
CA VAL A 523 -7.67 -4.02 -19.23
C VAL A 523 -8.81 -3.36 -20.00
N VAL A 524 -9.82 -4.13 -20.42
CA VAL A 524 -10.91 -3.66 -21.30
C VAL A 524 -12.11 -3.10 -20.52
N MET A 525 -12.30 -3.48 -19.25
CA MET A 525 -13.46 -3.02 -18.47
C MET A 525 -13.42 -1.50 -18.25
N PRO A 526 -14.48 -0.76 -18.64
CA PRO A 526 -14.53 0.68 -18.51
C PRO A 526 -14.56 1.10 -17.03
N SER A 527 -14.04 2.29 -16.75
CA SER A 527 -14.21 2.92 -15.45
C SER A 527 -15.64 3.43 -15.28
N ALA A 528 -16.20 3.30 -14.09
CA ALA A 528 -17.47 3.94 -13.72
C ALA A 528 -17.30 5.42 -13.33
N VAL A 529 -16.07 5.92 -13.37
CA VAL A 529 -15.68 7.29 -13.05
C VAL A 529 -14.66 7.73 -14.09
N ASP A 530 -14.90 8.86 -14.74
CA ASP A 530 -14.02 9.42 -15.76
C ASP A 530 -14.05 10.97 -15.70
N HIS A 531 -13.49 11.61 -16.72
CA HIS A 531 -13.45 13.07 -16.80
C HIS A 531 -14.82 13.74 -17.08
N HIS A 532 -15.82 12.99 -17.53
CA HIS A 532 -17.20 13.44 -17.74
C HIS A 532 -18.12 13.11 -16.55
N GLN A 533 -17.83 12.06 -15.79
CA GLN A 533 -18.69 11.51 -14.75
C GLN A 533 -18.00 11.51 -13.39
N ARG A 534 -18.50 12.37 -12.48
CA ARG A 534 -18.12 12.39 -11.05
C ARG A 534 -19.26 11.90 -10.14
N PRO A 535 -19.68 10.62 -10.25
CA PRO A 535 -20.86 10.15 -9.55
C PRO A 535 -20.68 10.26 -8.03
N ARG A 536 -21.62 10.94 -7.38
CA ARG A 536 -21.60 11.24 -5.93
C ARG A 536 -20.27 11.87 -5.45
N GLY A 537 -19.64 12.71 -6.27
CA GLY A 537 -18.42 13.45 -5.92
C GLY A 537 -17.11 12.64 -5.95
N ILE A 538 -17.16 11.38 -6.42
CA ILE A 538 -15.98 10.54 -6.65
C ILE A 538 -15.39 10.90 -8.02
N ALA A 539 -14.07 11.05 -8.13
CA ALA A 539 -13.36 11.43 -9.36
C ALA A 539 -12.18 10.48 -9.64
N ASP A 540 -11.87 10.27 -10.93
CA ASP A 540 -10.55 9.82 -11.33
C ASP A 540 -9.64 11.05 -11.34
N GLU A 541 -8.87 11.24 -10.26
CA GLU A 541 -8.01 12.41 -10.10
C GLU A 541 -6.93 12.49 -11.17
N ARG A 542 -6.42 11.35 -11.66
CA ARG A 542 -5.41 11.36 -12.73
C ARG A 542 -6.02 11.93 -14.01
N ASP A 543 -7.19 11.46 -14.42
CA ASP A 543 -7.85 11.98 -15.62
C ASP A 543 -8.36 13.42 -15.42
N ALA A 544 -8.76 13.81 -14.20
CA ALA A 544 -9.08 15.19 -13.86
C ALA A 544 -7.89 16.13 -14.07
N TYR A 545 -6.69 15.80 -13.56
CA TYR A 545 -5.51 16.65 -13.71
C TYR A 545 -4.89 16.58 -15.11
N MET A 546 -4.84 15.39 -15.72
CA MET A 546 -4.13 15.17 -16.99
C MET A 546 -4.97 15.50 -18.23
N VAL A 547 -6.30 15.35 -18.17
CA VAL A 547 -7.21 15.58 -19.30
C VAL A 547 -8.01 16.86 -19.12
N VAL A 548 -8.83 16.97 -18.07
CA VAL A 548 -9.71 18.16 -17.86
C VAL A 548 -8.89 19.41 -17.62
N LEU A 549 -7.90 19.30 -16.74
CA LEU A 549 -7.05 20.41 -16.33
C LEU A 549 -5.70 20.40 -17.07
N ALA A 550 -5.64 19.92 -18.32
CA ALA A 550 -4.41 19.79 -19.10
C ALA A 550 -3.48 21.02 -18.96
N GLY A 551 -2.22 20.78 -18.58
CA GLY A 551 -1.23 21.82 -18.28
C GLY A 551 -1.34 22.48 -16.89
N TRP A 552 -2.27 22.05 -16.02
CA TRP A 552 -2.44 22.60 -14.66
C TRP A 552 -1.18 22.51 -13.82
N ALA A 553 -0.48 21.38 -13.91
CA ALA A 553 0.79 21.17 -13.23
C ALA A 553 1.78 22.30 -13.56
N GLN A 554 1.99 22.60 -14.84
CA GLN A 554 2.88 23.68 -15.27
C GLN A 554 2.37 25.06 -14.85
N ARG A 555 1.05 25.30 -14.93
CA ARG A 555 0.46 26.57 -14.45
C ARG A 555 0.67 26.76 -12.95
N ALA A 556 0.60 25.70 -12.15
CA ALA A 556 0.86 25.76 -10.71
C ALA A 556 2.35 25.99 -10.38
N GLU A 557 3.27 25.44 -11.20
CA GLU A 557 4.71 25.76 -11.13
C GLU A 557 4.97 27.23 -11.47
N ASP A 558 4.58 27.68 -12.67
CA ASP A 558 4.83 29.03 -13.17
C ASP A 558 4.24 30.11 -12.24
N ASN A 559 2.97 29.93 -11.86
CA ASN A 559 2.29 30.88 -10.98
C ASN A 559 2.81 30.79 -9.55
N GLY A 560 3.21 29.60 -9.08
CA GLY A 560 3.79 29.43 -7.74
C GLY A 560 5.14 30.11 -7.62
N ALA A 561 6.01 29.99 -8.63
CA ALA A 561 7.27 30.71 -8.69
C ALA A 561 7.08 32.23 -8.75
N ALA A 562 6.07 32.70 -9.50
CA ALA A 562 5.71 34.13 -9.53
C ALA A 562 5.21 34.63 -8.16
N LEU A 563 4.35 33.87 -7.48
CA LEU A 563 3.91 34.20 -6.11
C LEU A 563 5.08 34.21 -5.12
N ALA A 564 6.04 33.28 -5.22
CA ALA A 564 7.20 33.25 -4.33
C ALA A 564 8.03 34.53 -4.44
N ALA A 565 8.25 35.05 -5.65
CA ALA A 565 8.92 36.34 -5.85
C ALA A 565 8.08 37.53 -5.30
N LEU A 566 6.76 37.49 -5.48
CA LEU A 566 5.87 38.54 -4.95
C LEU A 566 5.74 38.51 -3.43
N PHE A 567 5.83 37.35 -2.78
CA PHE A 567 5.61 37.17 -1.34
C PHE A 567 6.90 37.13 -0.51
N ASP A 568 8.08 37.11 -1.14
CA ASP A 568 9.35 36.96 -0.42
C ASP A 568 9.55 38.00 0.70
N GLY A 569 9.91 37.53 1.89
CA GLY A 569 10.06 38.35 3.10
C GLY A 569 8.77 38.99 3.67
N LEU A 570 7.59 38.74 3.09
CA LEU A 570 6.32 39.31 3.58
C LEU A 570 5.52 38.28 4.40
N PRO A 571 4.89 38.66 5.53
CA PRO A 571 4.14 37.76 6.41
C PRO A 571 2.72 37.48 5.87
N ILE A 572 2.60 37.23 4.56
CA ILE A 572 1.32 37.10 3.85
C ILE A 572 0.60 35.81 4.26
N SER A 573 -0.70 35.96 4.54
CA SER A 573 -1.63 34.89 4.87
C SER A 573 -2.67 34.69 3.76
N VAL A 574 -2.80 33.48 3.23
CA VAL A 574 -3.72 33.16 2.12
C VAL A 574 -4.73 32.08 2.45
N CYS A 575 -5.92 32.21 1.86
CA CYS A 575 -6.95 31.18 1.77
C CYS A 575 -6.86 30.47 0.41
N PHE A 576 -6.92 29.14 0.40
CA PHE A 576 -6.85 28.31 -0.81
C PHE A 576 -7.81 27.10 -0.75
N PHE A 577 -8.07 26.48 -1.91
CA PHE A 577 -9.01 25.37 -2.09
C PHE A 577 -8.33 24.16 -2.76
N GLY A 578 -9.06 23.07 -2.97
CA GLY A 578 -8.55 21.90 -3.70
C GLY A 578 -7.98 22.25 -5.09
N ALA A 579 -6.99 21.49 -5.56
CA ALA A 579 -6.18 21.77 -6.75
C ALA A 579 -5.30 23.04 -6.67
N GLN A 580 -5.01 23.54 -5.46
CA GLN A 580 -4.07 24.64 -5.20
C GLN A 580 -2.95 24.30 -4.19
N ALA A 581 -2.87 23.08 -3.63
CA ALA A 581 -1.83 22.74 -2.66
C ALA A 581 -0.41 22.79 -3.27
N ARG A 582 -0.27 22.38 -4.55
CA ARG A 582 0.97 22.53 -5.34
C ARG A 582 1.37 23.99 -5.52
N LEU A 583 0.39 24.84 -5.83
CA LEU A 583 0.58 26.29 -5.96
C LEU A 583 1.05 26.90 -4.62
N VAL A 584 0.40 26.53 -3.52
CA VAL A 584 0.77 26.98 -2.17
C VAL A 584 2.17 26.53 -1.77
N TYR A 585 2.54 25.28 -2.03
CA TYR A 585 3.90 24.79 -1.79
C TYR A 585 4.95 25.58 -2.57
N ARG A 586 4.72 25.84 -3.87
CA ARG A 586 5.64 26.61 -4.71
C ARG A 586 5.69 28.09 -4.38
N SER A 587 4.59 28.68 -3.92
CA SER A 587 4.51 30.08 -3.51
C SER A 587 5.33 30.45 -2.28
N ARG A 588 5.75 29.46 -1.48
CA ARG A 588 6.44 29.66 -0.18
C ARG A 588 5.74 30.63 0.76
N VAL A 589 4.44 30.84 0.58
CA VAL A 589 3.63 31.77 1.38
C VAL A 589 3.70 31.42 2.87
N ALA A 590 3.89 32.43 3.72
CA ALA A 590 4.17 32.26 5.15
C ALA A 590 3.07 31.43 5.83
N THR A 591 1.81 31.84 5.64
CA THR A 591 0.64 31.15 6.20
C THR A 591 -0.35 30.82 5.09
N ALA A 592 -0.81 29.57 5.05
CA ALA A 592 -1.84 29.12 4.13
C ALA A 592 -2.92 28.30 4.85
N ILE A 593 -4.17 28.72 4.66
CA ILE A 593 -5.36 28.11 5.24
C ILE A 593 -6.13 27.41 4.13
N GLU A 594 -6.28 26.09 4.27
CA GLU A 594 -7.10 25.28 3.38
C GLU A 594 -8.58 25.48 3.77
N CYS A 595 -9.33 26.17 2.91
CA CYS A 595 -10.64 26.75 3.21
C CYS A 595 -11.84 25.87 2.80
N GLU A 596 -11.62 24.73 2.17
CA GLU A 596 -12.67 23.81 1.70
C GLU A 596 -12.98 22.70 2.72
N THR A 597 -11.96 22.27 3.47
CA THR A 597 -12.03 21.11 4.38
C THR A 597 -11.49 21.38 5.79
N GLY A 598 -10.61 22.36 5.94
CA GLY A 598 -9.85 22.61 7.17
C GLY A 598 -8.67 21.67 7.36
N LEU A 599 -8.16 21.00 6.31
CA LEU A 599 -7.08 20.01 6.44
C LEU A 599 -5.85 20.57 7.17
N THR A 600 -5.53 21.85 6.95
CA THR A 600 -4.36 22.53 7.53
C THR A 600 -4.69 23.45 8.71
N ASP A 601 -5.97 23.52 9.13
CA ASP A 601 -6.46 24.43 10.16
C ASP A 601 -7.35 23.71 11.19
N ALA A 602 -6.98 23.78 12.47
CA ALA A 602 -7.68 23.06 13.52
C ALA A 602 -9.11 23.59 13.79
N VAL A 603 -9.35 24.90 13.62
CA VAL A 603 -10.67 25.50 13.90
C VAL A 603 -11.66 25.09 12.81
N ILE A 604 -11.25 25.15 11.54
CA ILE A 604 -12.09 24.76 10.41
C ILE A 604 -12.39 23.25 10.47
N ALA A 605 -11.39 22.41 10.75
CA ALA A 605 -11.56 20.96 10.86
C ALA A 605 -12.54 20.53 11.97
N HIS A 606 -12.60 21.28 13.08
CA HIS A 606 -13.47 20.99 14.22
C HIS A 606 -14.89 21.58 14.10
N GLN A 607 -15.22 22.31 13.03
CA GLN A 607 -16.58 22.79 12.79
C GLN A 607 -17.61 21.65 12.77
N GLU A 608 -18.83 21.93 13.22
CA GLU A 608 -19.94 20.97 13.19
C GLU A 608 -20.44 20.75 11.75
N LEU A 609 -20.56 19.48 11.35
CA LEU A 609 -21.03 19.10 10.03
C LEU A 609 -22.56 19.20 9.93
N ARG A 610 -23.06 20.26 9.28
CA ARG A 610 -24.51 20.50 9.13
C ARG A 610 -25.18 19.63 8.05
N GLN A 611 -24.46 19.34 6.96
CA GLN A 611 -24.99 18.60 5.81
C GLN A 611 -23.88 17.79 5.13
N ARG A 612 -24.23 16.60 4.62
CA ARG A 612 -23.30 15.78 3.81
C ARG A 612 -23.20 16.30 2.37
N GLY A 613 -21.98 16.35 1.84
CA GLY A 613 -21.61 16.92 0.54
C GLY A 613 -20.65 16.02 -0.25
N ARG A 614 -19.57 16.57 -0.81
CA ARG A 614 -18.49 15.78 -1.41
C ARG A 614 -17.60 15.23 -0.30
N ILE A 615 -17.22 13.95 -0.34
CA ILE A 615 -16.43 13.29 0.72
C ILE A 615 -15.21 14.15 1.08
N GLY A 616 -15.11 14.54 2.35
CA GLY A 616 -14.00 15.32 2.87
C GLY A 616 -13.97 16.79 2.45
N HIS A 617 -14.95 17.30 1.69
CA HIS A 617 -15.06 18.69 1.25
C HIS A 617 -16.42 19.24 1.72
N GLU A 618 -16.60 19.26 3.06
CA GLU A 618 -17.90 19.51 3.72
C GLU A 618 -17.81 20.57 4.84
N LYS A 619 -16.63 21.18 5.04
CA LYS A 619 -16.34 22.10 6.16
C LYS A 619 -15.63 23.34 5.66
N HIS A 620 -16.39 24.22 5.01
CA HIS A 620 -15.85 25.47 4.48
C HIS A 620 -15.47 26.45 5.60
N ALA A 621 -14.47 27.28 5.34
CA ALA A 621 -14.12 28.40 6.21
C ALA A 621 -15.29 29.39 6.33
N GLN A 622 -15.39 30.10 7.45
CA GLN A 622 -16.31 31.23 7.60
C GLN A 622 -15.53 32.54 7.43
N LEU A 623 -16.08 33.52 6.70
CA LEU A 623 -15.40 34.80 6.49
C LEU A 623 -15.03 35.48 7.82
N SER A 624 -15.91 35.43 8.82
CA SER A 624 -15.64 35.94 10.17
C SER A 624 -14.37 35.37 10.78
N TYR A 625 -14.10 34.07 10.57
CA TYR A 625 -12.87 33.41 10.99
C TYR A 625 -11.66 33.91 10.17
N LEU A 626 -11.77 34.00 8.85
CA LEU A 626 -10.68 34.46 7.97
C LEU A 626 -10.28 35.92 8.29
N VAL A 627 -11.24 36.79 8.58
CA VAL A 627 -10.99 38.19 8.99
C VAL A 627 -10.33 38.24 10.37
N ALA A 628 -10.83 37.48 11.34
CA ALA A 628 -10.23 37.38 12.68
C ALA A 628 -8.83 36.76 12.67
N ARG A 629 -8.51 35.93 11.66
CA ARG A 629 -7.20 35.32 11.45
C ARG A 629 -6.25 36.16 10.59
N HIS A 630 -6.69 37.35 10.16
CA HIS A 630 -5.94 38.28 9.30
C HIS A 630 -5.46 37.64 7.99
N VAL A 631 -6.35 36.91 7.32
CA VAL A 631 -6.09 36.45 5.95
C VAL A 631 -6.12 37.65 5.01
N ASP A 632 -5.05 37.85 4.24
CA ASP A 632 -4.91 38.97 3.30
C ASP A 632 -5.66 38.68 2.01
N PHE A 633 -5.46 37.48 1.44
CA PHE A 633 -5.96 37.14 0.10
C PHE A 633 -6.61 35.76 0.03
N VAL A 634 -7.55 35.61 -0.92
CA VAL A 634 -7.96 34.31 -1.43
C VAL A 634 -7.43 34.12 -2.87
N LEU A 635 -6.81 32.97 -3.14
CA LEU A 635 -6.09 32.68 -4.40
C LEU A 635 -7.00 32.24 -5.57
N THR A 636 -8.31 32.36 -5.43
CA THR A 636 -9.28 32.11 -6.50
C THR A 636 -10.54 32.94 -6.23
N ARG A 637 -10.75 34.03 -6.99
CA ARG A 637 -11.88 34.94 -6.72
C ARG A 637 -13.23 34.26 -6.92
N ASP A 638 -13.52 33.83 -8.15
CA ASP A 638 -14.89 33.50 -8.55
C ASP A 638 -15.41 32.25 -7.79
N TRP A 639 -14.56 31.23 -7.59
CA TRP A 639 -14.90 30.03 -6.80
C TRP A 639 -15.04 30.33 -5.30
N ALA A 640 -14.17 31.18 -4.73
CA ALA A 640 -14.30 31.55 -3.33
C ALA A 640 -15.54 32.42 -3.07
N ASN A 641 -15.94 33.27 -4.02
CA ASN A 641 -17.21 34.00 -3.96
C ASN A 641 -18.40 33.04 -3.90
N GLU A 642 -18.42 31.99 -4.72
CA GLU A 642 -19.48 30.97 -4.75
C GLU A 642 -19.55 30.17 -3.43
N VAL A 643 -18.41 29.70 -2.92
CA VAL A 643 -18.34 28.81 -1.73
C VAL A 643 -18.47 29.56 -0.40
N LEU A 644 -17.90 30.78 -0.30
CA LEU A 644 -17.86 31.55 0.94
C LEU A 644 -18.85 32.73 0.97
N HIS A 645 -19.65 32.91 -0.09
CA HIS A 645 -20.61 34.02 -0.25
C HIS A 645 -19.98 35.41 -0.02
N LEU A 646 -18.81 35.66 -0.63
CA LEU A 646 -18.01 36.87 -0.35
C LEU A 646 -18.67 38.16 -0.84
N ASP A 647 -19.44 38.13 -1.93
CA ASP A 647 -20.07 39.34 -2.48
C ASP A 647 -21.14 39.95 -1.57
N ASP A 648 -21.85 39.10 -0.82
CA ASP A 648 -22.81 39.53 0.20
C ASP A 648 -22.14 40.15 1.44
N GLN A 649 -20.84 39.87 1.67
CA GLN A 649 -20.17 40.08 2.96
C GLN A 649 -18.92 40.97 2.93
N LEU A 650 -18.34 41.21 1.75
CA LEU A 650 -17.22 42.14 1.51
C LEU A 650 -17.51 43.03 0.29
N PRO A 651 -16.91 44.24 0.19
CA PRO A 651 -16.83 44.97 -1.07
C PRO A 651 -16.05 44.15 -2.12
N ASP A 652 -16.28 44.37 -3.41
CA ASP A 652 -15.44 43.73 -4.44
C ASP A 652 -14.08 44.43 -4.53
N ALA A 653 -13.03 43.69 -4.18
CA ALA A 653 -11.64 44.14 -4.15
C ALA A 653 -10.77 43.06 -4.83
N PRO A 654 -10.86 42.93 -6.17
CA PRO A 654 -10.09 41.96 -6.93
C PRO A 654 -8.61 42.37 -6.96
N ILE A 655 -7.72 41.38 -6.95
CA ILE A 655 -6.26 41.60 -7.05
C ILE A 655 -5.64 40.58 -8.00
N GLU A 656 -4.73 41.04 -8.87
CA GLU A 656 -4.04 40.21 -9.85
C GLU A 656 -2.61 39.92 -9.38
N LEU A 657 -2.44 38.74 -8.76
CA LEU A 657 -1.15 38.28 -8.25
C LEU A 657 -0.44 37.50 -9.35
N GLY A 658 0.22 38.24 -10.24
CA GLY A 658 0.78 37.71 -11.48
C GLY A 658 -0.34 37.25 -12.43
N ARG A 659 -0.49 35.93 -12.61
CA ARG A 659 -1.57 35.34 -13.43
C ARG A 659 -2.77 34.86 -12.60
N ILE A 660 -2.74 35.04 -11.28
CA ILE A 660 -3.81 34.58 -10.38
C ILE A 660 -4.77 35.73 -10.11
N ARG A 661 -6.05 35.51 -10.44
CA ARG A 661 -7.16 36.40 -10.09
C ARG A 661 -7.66 36.05 -8.68
N GLY A 662 -7.14 36.77 -7.70
CA GLY A 662 -7.52 36.66 -6.30
C GLY A 662 -8.47 37.78 -5.86
N ARG A 663 -8.77 37.81 -4.56
CA ARG A 663 -9.54 38.87 -3.89
C ARG A 663 -8.95 39.16 -2.53
N VAL A 664 -8.98 40.44 -2.13
CA VAL A 664 -8.58 40.88 -0.79
C VAL A 664 -9.66 40.49 0.23
N ILE A 665 -9.24 39.88 1.34
CA ILE A 665 -10.10 39.47 2.46
C ILE A 665 -9.96 40.45 3.62
N THR A 666 -8.73 40.80 4.00
CA THR A 666 -8.44 41.93 4.91
C THR A 666 -7.39 42.85 4.29
N TRP A 667 -7.51 44.15 4.54
CA TRP A 667 -6.61 45.16 4.01
C TRP A 667 -5.47 45.44 4.99
N ASP A 668 -4.24 45.32 4.50
CA ASP A 668 -3.02 45.66 5.24
C ASP A 668 -2.20 46.68 4.40
N PRO A 669 -2.15 47.97 4.79
CA PRO A 669 -1.49 49.00 3.99
C PRO A 669 -0.02 48.71 3.70
N THR A 670 0.69 48.03 4.60
CA THR A 670 2.10 47.70 4.45
C THR A 670 2.31 46.59 3.42
N ILE A 671 1.49 45.53 3.47
CA ILE A 671 1.53 44.46 2.46
C ILE A 671 1.12 45.01 1.09
N MET A 672 0.07 45.84 1.01
CA MET A 672 -0.38 46.43 -0.25
C MET A 672 0.68 47.34 -0.88
N ALA A 673 1.37 48.18 -0.08
CA ALA A 673 2.47 49.00 -0.57
C ALA A 673 3.65 48.16 -1.08
N ALA A 674 4.07 47.15 -0.32
CA ALA A 674 5.17 46.26 -0.72
C ALA A 674 4.86 45.47 -2.00
N LEU A 675 3.59 45.08 -2.22
CA LEU A 675 3.16 44.43 -3.45
C LEU A 675 3.09 45.43 -4.63
N ALA A 676 2.68 46.68 -4.40
CA ALA A 676 2.70 47.73 -5.43
C ALA A 676 4.13 48.02 -5.93
N GLU A 677 5.10 48.11 -5.01
CA GLU A 677 6.53 48.24 -5.35
C GLU A 677 7.05 47.04 -6.18
N ARG A 678 6.48 45.84 -5.97
CA ARG A 678 6.75 44.62 -6.74
C ARG A 678 5.94 44.54 -8.06
N GLY A 679 5.27 45.62 -8.46
CA GLY A 679 4.54 45.74 -9.71
C GLY A 679 3.12 45.15 -9.72
N VAL A 680 2.57 44.80 -8.55
CA VAL A 680 1.19 44.31 -8.44
C VAL A 680 0.21 45.48 -8.53
N ARG A 681 -0.84 45.33 -9.35
CA ARG A 681 -1.93 46.31 -9.41
C ARG A 681 -2.86 46.14 -8.21
N ILE A 682 -2.73 47.04 -7.24
CA ILE A 682 -3.55 47.06 -6.02
C ILE A 682 -4.93 47.70 -6.31
N PRO A 683 -6.05 47.13 -5.81
CA PRO A 683 -7.36 47.78 -5.88
C PRO A 683 -7.41 49.00 -4.93
N ASN A 684 -7.86 50.15 -5.41
CA ASN A 684 -7.92 51.38 -4.60
C ASN A 684 -9.13 51.38 -3.64
N VAL A 685 -9.01 50.66 -2.52
CA VAL A 685 -10.06 50.59 -1.48
C VAL A 685 -10.34 51.95 -0.83
N PRO A 686 -9.35 52.82 -0.51
CA PRO A 686 -9.62 54.18 -0.05
C PRO A 686 -10.51 54.98 -1.01
N GLU A 687 -10.22 55.01 -2.31
CA GLU A 687 -11.05 55.70 -3.31
C GLU A 687 -12.42 55.04 -3.52
N MET A 688 -12.55 53.72 -3.29
CA MET A 688 -13.85 53.06 -3.25
C MET A 688 -14.70 53.51 -2.06
N ILE A 689 -14.07 53.78 -0.91
CA ILE A 689 -14.75 54.36 0.26
C ILE A 689 -15.11 55.83 -0.04
N ASP A 690 -14.20 56.63 -0.60
CA ASP A 690 -14.45 58.05 -0.90
C ASP A 690 -15.65 58.22 -1.85
N ARG A 691 -15.73 57.44 -2.94
CA ARG A 691 -16.89 57.43 -3.87
C ARG A 691 -18.17 56.80 -3.30
N TYR A 692 -18.08 56.16 -2.14
CA TYR A 692 -19.25 55.76 -1.35
C TYR A 692 -19.71 56.92 -0.46
N LEU A 693 -18.77 57.61 0.20
CA LEU A 693 -19.01 58.76 1.05
C LEU A 693 -19.71 59.91 0.29
N GLU A 694 -19.32 60.17 -0.96
CA GLU A 694 -19.97 61.13 -1.87
C GLU A 694 -21.49 60.93 -2.01
N ARG A 695 -22.00 59.71 -1.84
CA ARG A 695 -23.41 59.33 -2.01
C ARG A 695 -24.07 58.85 -0.71
N LEU A 696 -23.38 58.95 0.42
CA LEU A 696 -23.79 58.39 1.70
C LEU A 696 -25.13 58.95 2.22
N ALA A 697 -25.41 60.22 1.92
CA ALA A 697 -26.66 60.89 2.29
C ALA A 697 -27.87 60.29 1.56
N ASP A 698 -27.75 60.04 0.26
CA ASP A 698 -28.83 59.59 -0.63
C ASP A 698 -29.20 58.10 -0.45
N LEU A 699 -28.32 57.33 0.20
CA LEU A 699 -28.51 55.89 0.36
C LEU A 699 -29.47 55.55 1.51
N PRO A 700 -30.34 54.52 1.35
CA PRO A 700 -31.17 54.01 2.44
C PRO A 700 -30.33 53.52 3.61
N LEU A 701 -30.74 53.82 4.85
CA LEU A 701 -30.00 53.46 6.07
C LEU A 701 -29.71 51.95 6.20
N ALA A 702 -30.56 51.08 5.66
CA ALA A 702 -30.32 49.63 5.62
C ALA A 702 -29.14 49.26 4.70
N THR A 703 -29.03 49.93 3.54
CA THR A 703 -27.89 49.81 2.61
C THR A 703 -26.61 50.31 3.26
N VAL A 704 -26.66 51.50 3.88
CA VAL A 704 -25.51 52.08 4.60
C VAL A 704 -25.04 51.16 5.72
N ARG A 705 -25.95 50.56 6.50
CA ARG A 705 -25.60 49.61 7.58
C ARG A 705 -24.89 48.37 7.04
N ARG A 706 -25.45 47.74 6.01
CA ARG A 706 -24.86 46.55 5.37
C ARG A 706 -23.47 46.86 4.81
N ASP A 707 -23.33 47.95 4.05
CA ASP A 707 -22.07 48.27 3.38
C ASP A 707 -21.02 48.81 4.36
N TRP A 708 -21.44 49.49 5.43
CA TRP A 708 -20.58 49.79 6.58
C TRP A 708 -19.98 48.52 7.17
N GLU A 709 -20.77 47.49 7.46
CA GLU A 709 -20.22 46.20 7.96
C GLU A 709 -19.23 45.56 6.97
N ARG A 710 -19.48 45.69 5.67
CA ARG A 710 -18.59 45.18 4.61
C ARG A 710 -17.27 45.93 4.59
N PHE A 711 -17.29 47.27 4.61
CA PHE A 711 -16.07 48.09 4.73
C PHE A 711 -15.35 47.92 6.07
N GLN A 712 -16.09 47.70 7.15
CA GLN A 712 -15.53 47.44 8.47
C GLN A 712 -14.72 46.14 8.46
N ARG A 713 -15.25 45.05 7.89
CA ARG A 713 -14.54 43.76 7.75
C ARG A 713 -13.31 43.85 6.84
N LEU A 714 -13.40 44.56 5.72
CA LEU A 714 -12.30 44.68 4.76
C LEU A 714 -11.19 45.62 5.22
N TYR A 715 -11.54 46.82 5.71
CA TYR A 715 -10.61 47.95 5.85
C TYR A 715 -10.50 48.45 7.30
N PHE A 716 -11.59 48.95 7.89
CA PHE A 716 -11.54 49.61 9.21
C PHE A 716 -11.23 48.66 10.38
N ALA A 717 -11.28 47.34 10.19
CA ALA A 717 -10.81 46.36 11.17
C ALA A 717 -9.29 46.36 11.39
N ARG A 718 -8.50 46.90 10.44
CA ARG A 718 -7.02 46.97 10.53
C ARG A 718 -6.45 48.37 10.26
N VAL A 719 -7.22 49.29 9.68
CA VAL A 719 -6.80 50.66 9.39
C VAL A 719 -7.55 51.66 10.27
N ASP A 720 -6.81 52.40 11.09
CA ASP A 720 -7.31 53.57 11.82
C ASP A 720 -7.40 54.78 10.86
N ASP A 721 -8.56 54.95 10.24
CA ASP A 721 -8.89 56.07 9.35
C ASP A 721 -10.18 56.78 9.84
N PRO A 722 -10.08 57.60 10.90
CA PRO A 722 -11.23 58.29 11.47
C PRO A 722 -11.89 59.26 10.47
N GLY A 723 -11.12 59.78 9.51
CA GLY A 723 -11.63 60.67 8.46
C GLY A 723 -12.66 60.00 7.57
N ARG A 724 -12.40 58.74 7.17
CA ARG A 724 -13.36 57.93 6.39
C ARG A 724 -14.40 57.21 7.24
N GLU A 725 -14.10 56.91 8.51
CA GLU A 725 -15.03 56.20 9.41
C GLU A 725 -16.14 57.09 9.99
N MET A 726 -15.82 58.31 10.43
CA MET A 726 -16.79 59.18 11.13
C MET A 726 -18.09 59.46 10.34
N PRO A 727 -18.08 59.69 9.02
CA PRO A 727 -19.31 59.90 8.25
C PRO A 727 -20.30 58.73 8.32
N PHE A 728 -19.83 57.48 8.26
CA PHE A 728 -20.70 56.30 8.41
C PHE A 728 -21.34 56.26 9.80
N ARG A 729 -20.56 56.54 10.85
CA ARG A 729 -21.05 56.57 12.24
C ARG A 729 -22.09 57.66 12.46
N ALA A 730 -21.88 58.85 11.89
CA ALA A 730 -22.85 59.94 11.92
C ALA A 730 -24.16 59.54 11.23
N ARG A 731 -24.08 59.07 9.97
CA ARG A 731 -25.26 58.66 9.19
C ARG A 731 -26.06 57.53 9.85
N LEU A 732 -25.38 56.58 10.50
CA LEU A 732 -26.03 55.47 11.22
C LEU A 732 -26.59 55.87 12.60
N ALA A 733 -26.17 57.01 13.16
CA ALA A 733 -26.74 57.57 14.39
C ALA A 733 -28.04 58.33 14.14
N GLU A 734 -28.20 58.98 12.97
CA GLU A 734 -29.45 59.63 12.53
C GLU A 734 -30.65 58.68 12.43
N GLY A 735 -30.39 57.37 12.33
CA GLY A 735 -31.39 56.31 12.21
C GLY A 735 -31.70 55.56 13.51
N ARG A 736 -31.37 56.14 14.67
CA ARG A 736 -31.69 55.62 16.02
C ARG A 736 -32.70 56.53 16.72
#